data_AF-A0AAW5N0G2-F1
#
_entry.id   AF-A0AAW5N0G2-F1
#
_cell.length_a   1.000
_cell.length_b   1.000
_cell.length_c   1.000
_cell.angle_alpha   90.00
_cell.angle_beta   90.00
_cell.angle_gamma   90.00
#
_symmetry.space_group_name_H-M   'P 1'
#
loop_
_entity.id
_entity.type
_entity.pdbx_description
1 polymer ?
#
loop_
_entity_poly.entity_id
_entity_poly.type
_entity_poly.pdbx_seq_one_letter_code
_entity_poly.pdbx_strand_id
1 'polypeptide(L)'
;MRKKYLSALLFGALLFASAGTFTSCKDYDDDINNLQSQIDKLATKEDMEAKLSQMETAINDAKATAEEALKAAQEAGSADEIAKLEARIKALEDAALDVDALKKEIADSVEEQMADFREEMEELLKKVEELTGYSLDMITDITIVEGETIYQEILDSQLDLNYARVGIVTYPKNLAPLKTSGTSEGEKKDEVTSYEFGKGLTGAFTVKSGDVNTVSDKMVVNVNPANTTVTNDMVSLINGMGQNLNDYVTMTCSPYNNNIIKTRSTSETGLRQVTIQLKNDVDFETFDKLVLNSANHSQTGCTPDTKHDYIAYALAVTDADKSRTVTSTYDVTMHVLEEKPAEDINIASSITSSAISTQYNSESISKYLLGTDDNKCAPIVAGESFTIHAASANGGRIMASYVVVDFDNARLSATDKAALKGLTYSGVDVVSKDNVHSITINGTYVSGVAVPLKLVTIDYTGNVEVNMIWVKAAQPALMSVEYTLTPNAYVAKDTKWTADFGMEAFTIPTGATKYTMYFAPCESDHVASANVFNVANQTPIDYIALGNCLKLYKSDKTNVAGKAEDVRYAKFVGDLDLTAMREDKQYQGIVKFYDDNGTFLGSNNIFLTKKLPVGVPSDFSAKTYGIVDGVLTIYPTPDNAGKGKYFMKQAFNNWAPYFDLGIDGVTNTDPIKGQYTTDNTNKGDASTANINNIDANIINDRKAYASVITYNYGWVMFEPEGHGTTNPNPYKQTWNDFSTKFGCWVVDCEYKWSVEPVVYYREDQYIKGKITKNDKGTVTAFENVIKAITPYKATVDPFDANDPNWEPWANELNTNTPITLITVNESGEKVENEYFKASFKVVEEGGIKKNAIHLEPTGAEVKVGNDVETTVVIEVKDKFNHPSHKIEILKFTMKINHD
;
A
#
# COMPACT_ATOMS: atom_id res chain seq x y z
N MET A 1 49.72 37.12 19.82
CA MET A 1 49.36 37.41 21.23
C MET A 1 47.96 36.96 21.64
N ARG A 2 47.00 36.67 20.75
CA ARG A 2 45.66 36.18 21.13
C ARG A 2 45.54 34.68 21.42
N LYS A 3 46.48 33.84 20.94
CA LYS A 3 46.55 32.38 21.25
C LYS A 3 46.81 32.04 22.74
N LYS A 4 47.38 32.96 23.53
CA LYS A 4 47.71 32.68 24.94
C LYS A 4 46.63 33.10 25.93
N TYR A 5 45.68 33.95 25.54
CA TYR A 5 44.66 34.46 26.46
C TYR A 5 43.38 33.62 26.46
N LEU A 6 43.04 32.92 25.37
CA LEU A 6 41.87 32.03 25.33
C LEU A 6 42.16 30.68 26.02
N SER A 7 43.31 30.05 25.73
CA SER A 7 43.74 28.82 26.46
C SER A 7 43.96 29.07 27.95
N ALA A 8 44.52 30.22 28.37
CA ALA A 8 44.80 30.46 29.78
C ALA A 8 43.54 30.77 30.62
N LEU A 9 42.49 31.36 30.02
CA LEU A 9 41.23 31.60 30.71
C LEU A 9 40.39 30.32 30.84
N LEU A 10 40.49 29.41 29.86
CA LEU A 10 39.79 28.13 29.85
C LEU A 10 40.49 27.08 30.75
N PHE A 11 41.82 27.00 30.72
CA PHE A 11 42.60 26.13 31.63
C PHE A 11 42.63 26.66 33.07
N GLY A 12 42.56 27.97 33.28
CA GLY A 12 42.56 28.59 34.62
C GLY A 12 41.26 28.39 35.41
N ALA A 13 40.14 28.12 34.74
CA ALA A 13 38.86 27.87 35.38
C ALA A 13 38.65 26.39 35.76
N LEU A 14 39.41 25.45 35.15
CA LEU A 14 39.23 24.01 35.36
C LEU A 14 39.97 23.46 36.59
N LEU A 15 41.08 24.10 36.99
CA LEU A 15 41.98 23.56 38.03
C LEU A 15 41.57 23.85 39.49
N PHE A 16 40.44 24.52 39.73
CA PHE A 16 40.03 24.93 41.09
C PHE A 16 38.79 24.20 41.67
N ALA A 17 38.25 23.18 40.99
CA ALA A 17 37.02 22.51 41.43
C ALA A 17 37.21 21.15 42.13
N SER A 18 38.43 20.63 42.31
CA SER A 18 38.65 19.29 42.88
C SER A 18 39.33 19.32 44.26
N ALA A 19 38.62 19.78 45.29
CA ALA A 19 38.95 19.47 46.69
C ALA A 19 37.73 19.68 47.60
N GLY A 20 37.01 18.60 47.93
CA GLY A 20 35.92 18.66 48.92
C GLY A 20 35.12 17.37 49.03
N THR A 21 35.37 16.65 50.11
CA THR A 21 34.76 15.41 50.61
C THR A 21 33.22 15.35 50.76
N PHE A 22 32.68 14.13 50.56
CA PHE A 22 31.41 13.51 51.02
C PHE A 22 30.06 14.15 50.61
N THR A 23 29.17 13.32 50.08
CA THR A 23 28.21 13.75 49.07
C THR A 23 26.89 12.96 49.18
N SER A 24 25.80 13.71 49.36
CA SER A 24 24.40 13.27 49.50
C SER A 24 23.65 13.55 48.19
N CYS A 25 22.38 13.12 48.05
CA CYS A 25 21.57 13.15 46.83
C CYS A 25 21.47 14.49 46.04
N LYS A 26 22.04 15.59 46.54
CA LYS A 26 22.21 16.85 45.80
C LYS A 26 23.21 16.73 44.64
N ASP A 27 24.14 15.79 44.72
CA ASP A 27 25.22 15.68 43.75
C ASP A 27 24.80 15.10 42.41
N TYR A 28 23.81 14.19 42.39
CA TYR A 28 23.31 13.64 41.13
C TYR A 28 22.65 14.70 40.23
N ASP A 29 21.97 15.70 40.83
CA ASP A 29 21.41 16.83 40.07
C ASP A 29 22.53 17.76 39.56
N ASP A 30 23.57 18.00 40.36
CA ASP A 30 24.70 18.84 39.98
C ASP A 30 25.56 18.15 38.87
N ASP A 31 25.70 16.82 38.90
CA ASP A 31 26.35 16.00 37.87
C ASP A 31 25.55 15.99 36.55
N ILE A 32 24.23 15.79 36.61
CA ILE A 32 23.35 15.87 35.42
C ILE A 32 23.39 17.27 34.81
N ASN A 33 23.36 18.32 35.64
CA ASN A 33 23.48 19.70 35.16
C ASN A 33 24.85 19.98 34.51
N ASN A 34 25.93 19.37 35.01
CA ASN A 34 27.25 19.44 34.39
C ASN A 34 27.26 18.75 33.03
N LEU A 35 26.72 17.53 32.92
CA LEU A 35 26.58 16.80 31.66
C LEU A 35 25.72 17.58 30.64
N GLN A 36 24.58 18.13 31.07
CA GLN A 36 23.72 18.98 30.25
C GLN A 36 24.47 20.23 29.77
N SER A 37 25.27 20.86 30.64
CA SER A 37 26.11 22.02 30.27
C SER A 37 27.24 21.68 29.30
N GLN A 38 27.81 20.47 29.36
CA GLN A 38 28.79 19.98 28.39
C GLN A 38 28.13 19.68 27.03
N ILE A 39 26.93 19.11 27.02
CA ILE A 39 26.12 18.89 25.80
C ILE A 39 25.72 20.22 25.15
N ASP A 40 25.30 21.21 25.93
CA ASP A 40 24.95 22.55 25.42
C ASP A 40 26.15 23.25 24.76
N LYS A 41 27.37 22.99 25.23
CA LYS A 41 28.61 23.48 24.58
C LYS A 41 28.85 22.79 23.22
N LEU A 42 28.53 21.51 23.07
CA LEU A 42 28.60 20.81 21.78
C LEU A 42 27.57 21.36 20.77
N ALA A 43 26.38 21.78 21.22
CA ALA A 43 25.40 22.45 20.35
C ALA A 43 25.94 23.78 19.77
N THR A 44 26.82 24.48 20.50
CA THR A 44 27.49 25.69 19.97
C THR A 44 28.55 25.40 18.89
N LYS A 45 29.01 24.14 18.75
CA LYS A 45 29.94 23.69 17.70
C LYS A 45 29.28 23.63 16.33
N GLU A 46 28.09 23.02 16.23
CA GLU A 46 27.35 22.94 14.96
C GLU A 46 27.08 24.35 14.40
N ASP A 47 26.76 25.29 15.30
CA ASP A 47 26.60 26.72 14.97
C ASP A 47 27.90 27.40 14.50
N MET A 48 29.06 27.01 15.05
CA MET A 48 30.37 27.53 14.63
C MET A 48 30.84 26.92 13.31
N GLU A 49 30.61 25.63 13.08
CA GLU A 49 30.90 24.95 11.80
C GLU A 49 30.05 25.51 10.67
N ALA A 50 28.76 25.75 10.92
CA ALA A 50 27.86 26.41 9.98
C ALA A 50 28.35 27.81 9.59
N LYS A 51 28.79 28.61 10.57
CA LYS A 51 29.34 29.96 10.33
C LYS A 51 30.67 29.94 9.58
N LEU A 52 31.56 28.98 9.86
CA LEU A 52 32.82 28.82 9.13
C LEU A 52 32.57 28.35 7.69
N SER A 53 31.59 27.48 7.46
CA SER A 53 31.16 27.06 6.12
C SER A 53 30.58 28.23 5.29
N GLN A 54 29.76 29.07 5.92
CA GLN A 54 29.27 30.31 5.30
C GLN A 54 30.41 31.28 4.98
N MET A 55 31.40 31.40 5.87
CA MET A 55 32.56 32.26 5.67
C MET A 55 33.46 31.76 4.54
N GLU A 56 33.67 30.45 4.42
CA GLU A 56 34.39 29.83 3.30
C GLU A 56 33.68 30.09 1.96
N THR A 57 32.35 29.90 1.93
CA THR A 57 31.53 30.17 0.73
C THR A 57 31.70 31.63 0.28
N ALA A 58 31.58 32.57 1.22
CA ALA A 58 31.75 33.99 0.92
C ALA A 58 33.16 34.36 0.45
N ILE A 59 34.20 33.70 0.98
CA ILE A 59 35.60 33.90 0.53
C ILE A 59 35.77 33.37 -0.91
N ASN A 60 35.21 32.20 -1.22
CA ASN A 60 35.28 31.61 -2.55
C ASN A 60 34.54 32.45 -3.60
N ASP A 61 33.35 32.96 -3.28
CA ASP A 61 32.59 33.85 -4.16
C ASP A 61 33.33 35.17 -4.42
N ALA A 62 33.92 35.75 -3.37
CA ALA A 62 34.73 36.96 -3.48
C ALA A 62 36.01 36.73 -4.30
N LYS A 63 36.62 35.53 -4.20
CA LYS A 63 37.77 35.13 -5.00
C LYS A 63 37.40 35.01 -6.48
N ALA A 64 36.32 34.30 -6.81
CA ALA A 64 35.83 34.15 -8.17
C ALA A 64 35.53 35.52 -8.81
N THR A 65 34.87 36.41 -8.07
CA THR A 65 34.59 37.78 -8.52
C THR A 65 35.89 38.56 -8.79
N ALA A 66 36.91 38.40 -7.94
CA ALA A 66 38.21 39.05 -8.12
C ALA A 66 38.98 38.47 -9.32
N GLU A 67 38.87 37.17 -9.59
CA GLU A 67 39.46 36.50 -10.76
C GLU A 67 38.81 36.94 -12.08
N GLU A 68 37.49 37.10 -12.11
CA GLU A 68 36.77 37.66 -13.28
C GLU A 68 37.17 39.11 -13.55
N ALA A 69 37.25 39.92 -12.49
CA ALA A 69 37.74 41.30 -12.60
C ALA A 69 39.20 41.36 -13.05
N LEU A 70 40.05 40.43 -12.59
CA LEU A 70 41.45 40.33 -13.01
C LEU A 70 41.54 40.03 -14.51
N LYS A 71 40.73 39.09 -15.01
CA LYS A 71 40.67 38.77 -16.44
C LYS A 71 40.25 39.98 -17.28
N ALA A 72 39.22 40.71 -16.86
CA ALA A 72 38.79 41.92 -17.55
C ALA A 72 39.89 43.02 -17.54
N ALA A 73 40.60 43.18 -16.43
CA ALA A 73 41.72 44.13 -16.33
C ALA A 73 42.92 43.73 -17.20
N GLN A 74 43.19 42.42 -17.34
CA GLN A 74 44.19 41.86 -18.25
C GLN A 74 43.82 42.13 -19.72
N GLU A 75 42.56 41.95 -20.10
CA GLU A 75 42.05 42.26 -21.45
C GLU A 75 42.10 43.77 -21.76
N ALA A 76 41.93 44.62 -20.75
CA ALA A 76 42.02 46.07 -20.86
C ALA A 76 43.46 46.63 -20.81
N GLY A 77 44.47 45.82 -20.45
CA GLY A 77 45.88 46.21 -20.40
C GLY A 77 46.26 47.15 -19.24
N SER A 78 45.49 47.15 -18.14
CA SER A 78 45.68 48.07 -17.00
C SER A 78 46.60 47.47 -15.92
N ALA A 79 47.90 47.73 -16.00
CA ALA A 79 48.91 47.12 -15.13
C ALA A 79 48.70 47.37 -13.62
N ASP A 80 48.21 48.56 -13.23
CA ASP A 80 48.00 48.92 -11.82
C ASP A 80 46.77 48.21 -11.20
N GLU A 81 45.73 47.94 -12.00
CA GLU A 81 44.54 47.20 -11.54
C GLU A 81 44.82 45.72 -11.42
N ILE A 82 45.59 45.15 -12.36
CA ILE A 82 46.06 43.76 -12.32
C ILE A 82 46.83 43.51 -11.02
N ALA A 83 47.81 44.35 -10.68
CA ALA A 83 48.61 44.19 -9.47
C ALA A 83 47.77 44.26 -8.16
N LYS A 84 46.72 45.10 -8.13
CA LYS A 84 45.81 45.19 -6.98
C LYS A 84 44.91 43.97 -6.85
N LEU A 85 44.41 43.45 -7.97
CA LEU A 85 43.54 42.28 -7.99
C LEU A 85 44.31 41.00 -7.66
N GLU A 86 45.54 40.84 -8.16
CA GLU A 86 46.44 39.74 -7.77
C GLU A 86 46.76 39.77 -6.26
N ALA A 87 47.03 40.96 -5.70
CA ALA A 87 47.24 41.10 -4.26
C ALA A 87 45.97 40.78 -3.46
N ARG A 88 44.78 41.12 -3.98
CA ARG A 88 43.51 40.82 -3.34
C ARG A 88 43.17 39.33 -3.38
N ILE A 89 43.42 38.67 -4.51
CA ILE A 89 43.24 37.22 -4.66
C ILE A 89 44.15 36.49 -3.68
N LYS A 90 45.43 36.87 -3.59
CA LYS A 90 46.36 36.29 -2.61
C LYS A 90 45.88 36.44 -1.16
N ALA A 91 45.34 37.60 -0.80
CA ALA A 91 44.79 37.82 0.53
C ALA A 91 43.53 36.99 0.82
N LEU A 92 42.73 36.68 -0.20
CA LEU A 92 41.58 35.78 -0.08
C LEU A 92 42.01 34.31 0.02
N GLU A 93 43.08 33.91 -0.69
CA GLU A 93 43.69 32.59 -0.56
C GLU A 93 44.27 32.35 0.84
N ASP A 94 44.98 33.33 1.39
CA ASP A 94 45.49 33.26 2.77
C ASP A 94 44.33 33.17 3.79
N ALA A 95 43.25 33.91 3.57
CA ALA A 95 42.07 33.85 4.43
C ALA A 95 41.32 32.50 4.36
N ALA A 96 41.28 31.87 3.18
CA ALA A 96 40.72 30.53 3.02
C ALA A 96 41.52 29.49 3.81
N LEU A 97 42.86 29.56 3.74
CA LEU A 97 43.75 28.69 4.51
C LEU A 97 43.57 28.85 6.04
N ASP A 98 43.34 30.08 6.51
CA ASP A 98 43.05 30.35 7.92
C ASP A 98 41.70 29.77 8.37
N VAL A 99 40.67 29.82 7.54
CA VAL A 99 39.36 29.20 7.82
C VAL A 99 39.48 27.68 7.89
N ASP A 100 40.22 27.06 6.97
CA ASP A 100 40.49 25.62 6.99
C ASP A 100 41.27 25.19 8.24
N ALA A 101 42.28 25.99 8.64
CA ALA A 101 43.03 25.74 9.86
C ALA A 101 42.15 25.83 11.12
N LEU A 102 41.23 26.80 11.18
CA LEU A 102 40.28 26.95 12.29
C LEU A 102 39.26 25.81 12.35
N LYS A 103 38.76 25.34 11.20
CA LYS A 103 37.88 24.17 11.14
C LYS A 103 38.58 22.93 11.71
N LYS A 104 39.84 22.72 11.32
CA LYS A 104 40.65 21.62 11.84
C LYS A 104 40.87 21.75 13.36
N GLU A 105 41.20 22.94 13.85
CA GLU A 105 41.42 23.17 15.29
C GLU A 105 40.14 22.93 16.12
N ILE A 106 38.96 23.28 15.60
CA ILE A 106 37.67 22.98 16.25
C ILE A 106 37.36 21.47 16.21
N ALA A 107 37.65 20.80 15.10
CA ALA A 107 37.45 19.36 14.98
C ALA A 107 38.34 18.59 15.98
N ASP A 108 39.64 18.90 16.00
CA ASP A 108 40.63 18.29 16.89
C ASP A 108 40.26 18.54 18.37
N SER A 109 39.86 19.77 18.72
CA SER A 109 39.46 20.10 20.11
C SER A 109 38.19 19.39 20.58
N VAL A 110 37.24 19.14 19.69
CA VAL A 110 36.01 18.43 20.05
C VAL A 110 36.28 16.93 20.16
N GLU A 111 37.14 16.39 19.31
CA GLU A 111 37.56 14.99 19.43
C GLU A 111 38.26 14.74 20.77
N GLU A 112 39.12 15.66 21.20
CA GLU A 112 39.76 15.64 22.53
C GLU A 112 38.72 15.70 23.66
N GLN A 113 37.78 16.66 23.64
CA GLN A 113 36.72 16.73 24.66
C GLN A 113 35.81 15.50 24.68
N MET A 114 35.51 14.90 23.52
CA MET A 114 34.74 13.65 23.46
C MET A 114 35.54 12.45 23.98
N ALA A 115 36.86 12.45 23.83
CA ALA A 115 37.73 11.42 24.40
C ALA A 115 37.74 11.53 25.93
N ASP A 116 37.92 12.74 26.46
CA ASP A 116 37.88 13.01 27.90
C ASP A 116 36.50 12.61 28.49
N PHE A 117 35.40 12.99 27.83
CA PHE A 117 34.05 12.60 28.25
C PHE A 117 33.85 11.08 28.27
N ARG A 118 34.39 10.35 27.29
CA ARG A 118 34.34 8.88 27.27
C ARG A 118 35.13 8.29 28.43
N GLU A 119 36.30 8.83 28.74
CA GLU A 119 37.11 8.38 29.88
C GLU A 119 36.39 8.61 31.22
N GLU A 120 35.77 9.78 31.40
CA GLU A 120 34.94 10.07 32.58
C GLU A 120 33.73 9.14 32.68
N MET A 121 33.06 8.86 31.56
CA MET A 121 31.92 7.93 31.51
C MET A 121 32.34 6.50 31.85
N GLU A 122 33.50 6.03 31.36
CA GLU A 122 34.07 4.72 31.73
C GLU A 122 34.41 4.65 33.22
N GLU A 123 34.91 5.74 33.80
CA GLU A 123 35.20 5.80 35.23
C GLU A 123 33.92 5.80 36.09
N LEU A 124 32.87 6.49 35.63
CA LEU A 124 31.54 6.46 36.25
C LEU A 124 30.89 5.08 36.15
N LEU A 125 30.98 4.41 35.00
CA LEU A 125 30.50 3.04 34.82
C LEU A 125 31.16 2.09 35.82
N LYS A 126 32.49 2.17 35.99
CA LYS A 126 33.22 1.40 37.01
C LYS A 126 32.74 1.70 38.43
N LYS A 127 32.52 2.97 38.77
CA LYS A 127 32.01 3.36 40.10
C LYS A 127 30.58 2.82 40.34
N VAL A 128 29.72 2.83 39.32
CA VAL A 128 28.36 2.26 39.41
C VAL A 128 28.42 0.74 39.60
N GLU A 129 29.32 0.04 38.89
CA GLU A 129 29.57 -1.39 39.08
C GLU A 129 30.07 -1.69 40.50
N GLU A 130 31.00 -0.90 41.04
CA GLU A 130 31.52 -1.03 42.41
C GLU A 130 30.44 -0.77 43.48
N LEU A 131 29.56 0.21 43.25
CA LEU A 131 28.49 0.60 44.19
C LEU A 131 27.31 -0.36 44.18
N THR A 132 26.89 -0.84 43.01
CA THR A 132 25.68 -1.65 42.84
C THR A 132 25.97 -3.16 42.80
N GLY A 133 27.20 -3.54 42.47
CA GLY A 133 27.58 -4.93 42.21
C GLY A 133 26.91 -5.54 40.97
N TYR A 134 26.26 -4.72 40.13
CA TYR A 134 25.65 -5.10 38.85
C TYR A 134 26.42 -4.45 37.69
N SER A 135 26.99 -5.25 36.80
CA SER A 135 27.50 -4.78 35.50
C SER A 135 26.45 -4.95 34.40
N LEU A 136 26.55 -4.15 33.34
CA LEU A 136 25.56 -4.11 32.25
C LEU A 136 25.41 -5.43 31.48
N ASP A 137 26.40 -6.31 31.61
CA ASP A 137 26.43 -7.65 31.02
C ASP A 137 25.85 -8.73 31.93
N MET A 138 25.49 -8.43 33.18
CA MET A 138 25.00 -9.43 34.13
C MET A 138 23.57 -9.89 33.84
N ILE A 139 23.37 -11.20 33.84
CA ILE A 139 22.04 -11.81 33.86
C ILE A 139 21.40 -11.54 35.21
N THR A 140 20.15 -11.09 35.17
CA THR A 140 19.34 -10.77 36.36
C THR A 140 18.16 -11.71 36.52
N ASP A 141 17.64 -12.25 35.42
CA ASP A 141 16.51 -13.18 35.43
C ASP A 141 16.62 -14.20 34.29
N ILE A 142 16.14 -15.41 34.57
CA ILE A 142 15.94 -16.44 33.55
C ILE A 142 14.60 -17.14 33.78
N THR A 143 13.77 -17.16 32.75
CA THR A 143 12.41 -17.70 32.81
C THR A 143 12.19 -18.77 31.73
N ILE A 144 11.59 -19.90 32.08
CA ILE A 144 11.25 -20.97 31.13
C ILE A 144 10.03 -20.55 30.27
N VAL A 145 10.10 -20.81 28.97
CA VAL A 145 9.07 -20.45 28.00
C VAL A 145 8.43 -21.71 27.43
N GLU A 146 7.20 -21.98 27.85
CA GLU A 146 6.39 -23.07 27.31
C GLU A 146 5.49 -22.57 26.17
N GLY A 147 4.99 -23.44 25.28
CA GLY A 147 4.03 -23.08 24.24
C GLY A 147 4.09 -23.99 23.01
N GLU A 148 3.38 -23.61 21.95
CA GLU A 148 3.44 -24.32 20.65
C GLU A 148 4.13 -23.45 19.60
N THR A 149 4.80 -24.10 18.66
CA THR A 149 5.38 -23.45 17.48
C THR A 149 4.47 -23.60 16.26
N ILE A 150 4.72 -22.81 15.21
CA ILE A 150 4.00 -22.89 13.92
C ILE A 150 4.09 -24.29 13.29
N TYR A 151 5.08 -25.09 13.66
CA TYR A 151 5.28 -26.46 13.17
C TYR A 151 4.77 -27.55 14.14
N GLN A 152 3.89 -27.20 15.09
CA GLN A 152 3.29 -28.12 16.07
C GLN A 152 4.28 -28.78 17.05
N GLU A 153 5.52 -28.27 17.14
CA GLU A 153 6.44 -28.68 18.20
C GLU A 153 5.99 -28.07 19.53
N ILE A 154 5.85 -28.92 20.56
CA ILE A 154 5.51 -28.53 21.93
C ILE A 154 6.81 -28.12 22.62
N LEU A 155 6.85 -26.88 23.11
CA LEU A 155 7.91 -26.39 23.98
C LEU A 155 7.42 -26.54 25.42
N ASP A 156 8.07 -27.38 26.18
CA ASP A 156 7.81 -27.54 27.61
C ASP A 156 9.11 -27.77 28.40
N SER A 157 8.97 -27.93 29.71
CA SER A 157 10.07 -28.21 30.63
C SER A 157 10.24 -29.70 30.94
N GLN A 158 9.52 -30.59 30.24
CA GLN A 158 9.53 -32.04 30.42
C GLN A 158 10.37 -32.69 29.32
N LEU A 159 11.66 -32.85 29.59
CA LEU A 159 12.63 -33.23 28.55
C LEU A 159 12.75 -34.76 28.40
N ASP A 160 12.54 -35.26 27.19
CA ASP A 160 12.62 -36.68 26.84
C ASP A 160 14.01 -37.07 26.30
N LEU A 161 14.97 -37.26 27.23
CA LEU A 161 16.34 -37.71 26.94
C LEU A 161 16.47 -39.22 26.82
N ASN A 162 15.75 -39.82 25.89
CA ASN A 162 15.77 -41.27 25.69
C ASN A 162 17.13 -41.78 25.20
N TYR A 163 17.32 -43.10 25.26
CA TYR A 163 18.53 -43.76 24.80
C TYR A 163 18.23 -45.09 24.10
N ALA A 164 19.11 -45.53 23.20
CA ALA A 164 19.12 -46.89 22.68
C ALA A 164 20.50 -47.51 22.85
N ARG A 165 20.53 -48.76 23.30
CA ARG A 165 21.73 -49.60 23.21
C ARG A 165 21.66 -50.41 21.93
N VAL A 166 22.60 -50.20 21.02
CA VAL A 166 22.63 -50.92 19.76
C VAL A 166 23.03 -52.38 20.03
N GLY A 167 22.08 -53.30 19.97
CA GLY A 167 22.37 -54.73 20.07
C GLY A 167 23.15 -55.22 18.85
N ILE A 168 22.57 -55.05 17.66
CA ILE A 168 23.16 -55.35 16.36
C ILE A 168 22.62 -54.37 15.33
N VAL A 169 23.43 -53.98 14.34
CA VAL A 169 22.94 -53.13 13.26
C VAL A 169 22.27 -54.00 12.20
N THR A 170 21.04 -53.66 11.84
CA THR A 170 20.28 -54.36 10.78
C THR A 170 20.09 -53.44 9.58
N TYR A 171 20.30 -53.94 8.37
CA TYR A 171 20.15 -53.13 7.16
C TYR A 171 19.67 -53.93 5.94
N PRO A 172 18.96 -53.30 4.99
CA PRO A 172 18.58 -53.96 3.75
C PRO A 172 19.80 -54.17 2.85
N LYS A 173 20.03 -55.41 2.41
CA LYS A 173 21.14 -55.75 1.52
C LYS A 173 21.09 -54.91 0.24
N ASN A 174 22.25 -54.38 -0.18
CA ASN A 174 22.39 -53.47 -1.32
C ASN A 174 21.52 -52.20 -1.24
N LEU A 175 21.05 -51.82 -0.04
CA LEU A 175 20.09 -50.72 0.14
C LEU A 175 18.86 -50.86 -0.77
N ALA A 176 18.40 -52.11 -0.94
CA ALA A 176 17.17 -52.39 -1.67
C ALA A 176 15.96 -52.04 -0.78
N PRO A 177 14.94 -51.34 -1.30
CA PRO A 177 13.70 -51.10 -0.56
C PRO A 177 12.99 -52.41 -0.26
N LEU A 178 12.56 -52.62 0.98
CA LEU A 178 11.80 -53.81 1.35
C LEU A 178 10.37 -53.70 0.82
N LYS A 179 9.84 -54.76 0.21
CA LYS A 179 8.46 -54.74 -0.32
C LYS A 179 7.44 -54.62 0.81
N THR A 180 6.55 -53.63 0.71
CA THR A 180 5.34 -53.57 1.52
C THR A 180 4.20 -54.35 0.86
N SER A 181 3.70 -55.36 1.58
CA SER A 181 2.49 -56.17 1.37
C SER A 181 2.58 -57.49 0.57
N GLY A 182 2.19 -58.59 1.25
CA GLY A 182 1.34 -59.62 0.65
C GLY A 182 1.85 -61.06 0.57
N THR A 183 3.14 -61.34 0.70
CA THR A 183 3.65 -62.72 0.64
C THR A 183 4.68 -63.00 1.73
N SER A 184 4.45 -64.10 2.44
CA SER A 184 5.13 -64.60 3.63
C SER A 184 6.57 -65.09 3.38
N GLU A 185 7.42 -64.27 2.75
CA GLU A 185 8.87 -64.44 2.79
C GLU A 185 9.49 -63.07 3.05
N GLY A 186 9.83 -62.80 4.32
CA GLY A 186 10.49 -61.57 4.72
C GLY A 186 11.82 -61.44 3.98
N GLU A 187 11.97 -60.38 3.18
CA GLU A 187 13.26 -60.00 2.62
C GLU A 187 14.22 -59.74 3.79
N LYS A 188 15.29 -60.54 3.87
CA LYS A 188 16.20 -60.57 5.02
C LYS A 188 17.01 -59.27 5.11
N LYS A 189 16.91 -58.56 6.23
CA LYS A 189 17.92 -57.58 6.63
C LYS A 189 19.21 -58.35 6.96
N ASP A 190 20.34 -57.84 6.50
CA ASP A 190 21.65 -58.34 6.91
C ASP A 190 22.00 -57.74 8.28
N GLU A 191 22.77 -58.48 9.07
CA GLU A 191 23.16 -58.11 10.43
C GLU A 191 24.68 -57.92 10.51
N VAL A 192 25.12 -56.80 11.09
CA VAL A 192 26.55 -56.50 11.29
C VAL A 192 26.80 -55.89 12.66
N THR A 193 28.00 -56.11 13.19
CA THR A 193 28.45 -55.53 14.46
C THR A 193 29.02 -54.11 14.30
N SER A 194 29.27 -53.67 13.06
CA SER A 194 29.71 -52.31 12.75
C SER A 194 29.24 -51.94 11.35
N TYR A 195 28.64 -50.76 11.24
CA TYR A 195 28.08 -50.24 9.99
C TYR A 195 28.43 -48.77 9.82
N GLU A 196 28.93 -48.41 8.65
CA GLU A 196 29.24 -47.02 8.27
C GLU A 196 28.03 -46.43 7.53
N PHE A 197 27.21 -45.67 8.24
CA PHE A 197 26.02 -45.04 7.69
C PHE A 197 26.42 -43.90 6.75
N GLY A 198 25.90 -43.94 5.52
CA GLY A 198 26.29 -43.01 4.46
C GLY A 198 27.72 -43.19 3.98
N LYS A 199 28.26 -44.42 3.99
CA LYS A 199 29.63 -44.71 3.53
C LYS A 199 29.99 -43.99 2.22
N GLY A 200 31.05 -43.17 2.26
CA GLY A 200 31.52 -42.38 1.12
C GLY A 200 30.79 -41.06 0.88
N LEU A 201 29.78 -40.73 1.70
CA LEU A 201 29.03 -39.48 1.67
C LEU A 201 29.59 -38.46 2.67
N THR A 202 29.25 -37.19 2.47
CA THR A 202 29.58 -36.15 3.44
C THR A 202 28.74 -36.35 4.71
N GLY A 203 29.37 -36.30 5.88
CA GLY A 203 28.70 -36.51 7.17
C GLY A 203 28.53 -37.99 7.57
N ALA A 204 29.16 -38.93 6.85
CA ALA A 204 29.17 -40.34 7.20
C ALA A 204 29.68 -40.60 8.63
N PHE A 205 29.08 -41.56 9.31
CA PHE A 205 29.49 -41.98 10.66
C PHE A 205 29.30 -43.47 10.85
N THR A 206 29.97 -44.03 11.86
CA THR A 206 29.89 -45.47 12.17
C THR A 206 29.02 -45.71 13.39
N VAL A 207 28.13 -46.70 13.30
CA VAL A 207 27.37 -47.27 14.42
C VAL A 207 27.86 -48.70 14.65
N LYS A 208 28.07 -49.07 15.91
CA LYS A 208 28.56 -50.38 16.33
C LYS A 208 27.62 -51.03 17.33
N SER A 209 27.64 -52.35 17.35
CA SER A 209 27.09 -53.13 18.45
C SER A 209 27.75 -52.72 19.76
N GLY A 210 26.93 -52.43 20.77
CA GLY A 210 27.33 -51.91 22.06
C GLY A 210 27.32 -50.38 22.17
N ASP A 211 27.18 -49.64 21.07
CA ASP A 211 27.06 -48.18 21.12
C ASP A 211 25.79 -47.78 21.89
N VAL A 212 25.93 -46.74 22.72
CA VAL A 212 24.82 -46.10 23.42
C VAL A 212 24.54 -44.80 22.68
N ASN A 213 23.38 -44.75 22.04
CA ASN A 213 22.93 -43.57 21.31
C ASN A 213 21.88 -42.85 22.15
N THR A 214 22.15 -41.61 22.51
CA THR A 214 21.26 -40.78 23.32
C THR A 214 20.55 -39.76 22.45
N VAL A 215 19.30 -39.46 22.76
CA VAL A 215 18.53 -38.44 22.06
C VAL A 215 18.61 -37.13 22.83
N SER A 216 18.76 -36.02 22.10
CA SER A 216 18.68 -34.68 22.66
C SER A 216 17.25 -34.18 22.70
N ASP A 217 16.94 -33.38 23.70
CA ASP A 217 15.71 -32.58 23.75
C ASP A 217 16.04 -31.11 24.04
N LYS A 218 15.07 -30.20 23.94
CA LYS A 218 15.31 -28.76 24.04
C LYS A 218 14.23 -28.03 24.82
N MET A 219 14.63 -27.01 25.55
CA MET A 219 13.74 -26.02 26.15
C MET A 219 14.03 -24.63 25.58
N VAL A 220 13.06 -23.73 25.67
CA VAL A 220 13.26 -22.31 25.37
C VAL A 220 13.18 -21.52 26.67
N VAL A 221 14.10 -20.58 26.83
CA VAL A 221 14.19 -19.71 28.00
C VAL A 221 14.33 -18.26 27.57
N ASN A 222 13.81 -17.35 28.38
CA ASN A 222 14.03 -15.91 28.26
C ASN A 222 15.09 -15.47 29.27
N VAL A 223 16.08 -14.73 28.81
CA VAL A 223 17.19 -14.19 29.60
C VAL A 223 17.10 -12.67 29.65
N ASN A 224 17.16 -12.10 30.85
CA ASN A 224 17.14 -10.65 31.06
C ASN A 224 18.48 -10.17 31.67
N PRO A 225 19.14 -9.14 31.09
CA PRO A 225 18.75 -8.40 29.89
C PRO A 225 18.97 -9.19 28.58
N ALA A 226 18.15 -8.87 27.58
CA ALA A 226 18.05 -9.62 26.32
C ALA A 226 19.35 -9.65 25.49
N ASN A 227 20.20 -8.64 25.69
CA ASN A 227 21.48 -8.44 25.03
C ASN A 227 22.64 -9.20 25.72
N THR A 228 22.43 -9.83 26.87
CA THR A 228 23.47 -10.62 27.53
C THR A 228 23.80 -11.88 26.74
N THR A 229 25.11 -12.16 26.61
CA THR A 229 25.61 -13.40 26.00
C THR A 229 25.53 -14.53 27.02
N VAL A 230 24.95 -15.67 26.62
CA VAL A 230 24.94 -16.91 27.41
C VAL A 230 25.69 -17.97 26.62
N THR A 231 26.79 -18.48 27.17
CA THR A 231 27.60 -19.52 26.55
C THR A 231 27.28 -20.91 27.13
N ASN A 232 27.70 -21.97 26.43
CA ASN A 232 27.39 -23.36 26.79
C ASN A 232 27.94 -23.78 28.17
N ASP A 233 29.04 -23.17 28.60
CA ASP A 233 29.70 -23.41 29.89
C ASP A 233 29.03 -22.70 31.06
N MET A 234 28.22 -21.66 30.80
CA MET A 234 27.47 -20.96 31.84
C MET A 234 26.23 -21.74 32.28
N VAL A 235 25.66 -22.61 31.43
CA VAL A 235 24.40 -23.30 31.70
C VAL A 235 24.59 -24.59 32.50
N SER A 236 23.73 -24.81 33.50
CA SER A 236 23.69 -26.04 34.28
C SER A 236 22.30 -26.38 34.79
N LEU A 237 22.05 -27.64 35.12
CA LEU A 237 20.82 -28.07 35.78
C LEU A 237 21.10 -28.43 37.23
N ILE A 238 20.46 -27.71 38.16
CA ILE A 238 20.60 -27.94 39.60
C ILE A 238 19.25 -28.26 40.25
N ASN A 239 19.19 -29.21 41.19
CA ASN A 239 17.97 -29.49 41.95
C ASN A 239 17.93 -28.72 43.28
N GLY A 240 16.82 -28.85 44.02
CA GLY A 240 16.64 -28.15 45.31
C GLY A 240 17.63 -28.53 46.42
N MET A 241 18.48 -29.55 46.20
CA MET A 241 19.58 -29.95 47.09
C MET A 241 20.94 -29.43 46.60
N GLY A 242 20.98 -28.69 45.48
CA GLY A 242 22.20 -28.19 44.86
C GLY A 242 22.99 -29.23 44.07
N GLN A 243 22.41 -30.40 43.77
CA GLN A 243 23.07 -31.40 42.93
C GLN A 243 23.03 -30.98 41.47
N ASN A 244 24.17 -31.06 40.78
CA ASN A 244 24.34 -30.64 39.39
C ASN A 244 24.33 -31.85 38.44
N LEU A 245 23.59 -31.78 37.33
CA LEU A 245 23.49 -32.86 36.35
C LEU A 245 24.49 -32.79 35.19
N ASN A 246 25.29 -31.73 35.06
CA ASN A 246 26.19 -31.53 33.92
C ASN A 246 27.29 -32.61 33.80
N ASP A 247 27.52 -33.40 34.85
CA ASP A 247 28.38 -34.58 34.77
C ASP A 247 27.79 -35.69 33.89
N TYR A 248 26.47 -35.72 33.71
CA TYR A 248 25.73 -36.77 33.00
C TYR A 248 25.08 -36.28 31.69
N VAL A 249 24.86 -34.96 31.55
CA VAL A 249 24.30 -34.35 30.33
C VAL A 249 25.28 -33.40 29.67
N THR A 250 25.17 -33.26 28.35
CA THR A 250 25.76 -32.17 27.58
C THR A 250 24.68 -31.13 27.33
N MET A 251 24.98 -29.85 27.57
CA MET A 251 24.07 -28.75 27.34
C MET A 251 24.66 -27.79 26.31
N THR A 252 23.83 -27.29 25.42
CA THR A 252 24.19 -26.24 24.46
C THR A 252 23.14 -25.16 24.47
N CYS A 253 23.56 -23.90 24.35
CA CYS A 253 22.70 -22.73 24.36
C CYS A 253 22.92 -21.95 23.07
N SER A 254 21.83 -21.60 22.39
CA SER A 254 21.87 -20.82 21.14
C SER A 254 20.70 -19.84 21.07
N PRO A 255 20.78 -18.78 20.25
CA PRO A 255 19.63 -17.90 20.01
C PRO A 255 18.43 -18.67 19.44
N TYR A 256 17.23 -18.40 19.96
CA TYR A 256 16.00 -18.97 19.43
C TYR A 256 15.34 -18.00 18.45
N ASN A 257 15.19 -18.42 17.19
CA ASN A 257 14.76 -17.55 16.08
C ASN A 257 13.37 -17.90 15.51
N ASN A 258 12.68 -18.90 16.08
CA ASN A 258 11.36 -19.31 15.62
C ASN A 258 10.25 -18.53 16.35
N ASN A 259 9.07 -18.47 15.73
CA ASN A 259 7.90 -17.86 16.35
C ASN A 259 7.31 -18.77 17.44
N ILE A 260 7.00 -18.20 18.60
CA ILE A 260 6.25 -18.85 19.68
C ILE A 260 4.79 -18.39 19.59
N ILE A 261 3.85 -19.34 19.45
CA ILE A 261 2.43 -19.03 19.43
C ILE A 261 1.92 -18.99 20.88
N LYS A 262 1.98 -17.80 21.48
CA LYS A 262 1.24 -17.42 22.69
C LYS A 262 0.59 -16.06 22.43
N THR A 263 -0.47 -15.71 23.15
CA THR A 263 -1.32 -14.52 22.88
C THR A 263 -0.61 -13.16 22.90
N ARG A 264 0.70 -13.06 23.18
CA ARG A 264 1.54 -11.86 23.00
C ARG A 264 3.01 -12.24 22.78
N SER A 265 3.69 -11.62 21.82
CA SER A 265 5.15 -11.61 21.70
C SER A 265 5.63 -10.24 21.21
N THR A 266 6.76 -9.76 21.71
CA THR A 266 7.47 -8.52 21.33
C THR A 266 8.86 -8.89 20.86
N SER A 267 9.39 -8.23 19.82
CA SER A 267 10.70 -8.49 19.20
C SER A 267 11.90 -7.86 19.94
N GLU A 268 13.05 -8.55 19.94
CA GLU A 268 14.29 -8.39 20.76
C GLU A 268 14.24 -9.05 22.14
N THR A 269 14.14 -10.38 22.13
CA THR A 269 13.37 -11.09 23.16
C THR A 269 14.17 -11.72 24.29
N GLY A 270 15.51 -11.71 24.26
CA GLY A 270 16.31 -12.47 25.22
C GLY A 270 16.13 -13.99 25.11
N LEU A 271 15.41 -14.49 24.10
CA LEU A 271 15.11 -15.91 23.96
C LEU A 271 16.35 -16.71 23.58
N ARG A 272 16.53 -17.85 24.25
CA ARG A 272 17.59 -18.81 24.03
C ARG A 272 16.98 -20.22 23.97
N GLN A 273 17.49 -21.05 23.07
CA GLN A 273 17.23 -22.48 23.04
C GLN A 273 18.34 -23.19 23.79
N VAL A 274 17.97 -23.97 24.82
CA VAL A 274 18.88 -24.84 25.55
C VAL A 274 18.61 -26.27 25.16
N THR A 275 19.52 -26.87 24.40
CA THR A 275 19.47 -28.28 23.99
C THR A 275 20.29 -29.12 24.95
N ILE A 276 19.70 -30.22 25.43
CA ILE A 276 20.26 -31.10 26.45
C ILE A 276 20.29 -32.52 25.90
N GLN A 277 21.36 -33.26 26.15
CA GLN A 277 21.52 -34.64 25.70
C GLN A 277 22.29 -35.45 26.75
N LEU A 278 21.91 -36.70 27.02
CA LEU A 278 22.71 -37.59 27.87
C LEU A 278 24.09 -37.83 27.24
N LYS A 279 25.14 -37.88 28.05
CA LYS A 279 26.47 -38.29 27.58
C LYS A 279 26.44 -39.76 27.18
N ASN A 280 27.21 -40.13 26.16
CA ASN A 280 27.21 -41.51 25.64
C ASN A 280 27.78 -42.53 26.62
N ASP A 281 28.59 -42.10 27.60
CA ASP A 281 29.18 -42.91 28.66
C ASP A 281 28.41 -42.83 29.98
N VAL A 282 27.18 -42.31 29.96
CA VAL A 282 26.35 -42.14 31.16
C VAL A 282 26.09 -43.50 31.85
N ASP A 283 26.29 -43.53 33.16
CA ASP A 283 25.77 -44.60 34.01
C ASP A 283 24.28 -44.35 34.28
N PHE A 284 23.43 -45.01 33.49
CA PHE A 284 21.98 -44.88 33.59
C PHE A 284 21.43 -45.25 34.97
N GLU A 285 22.01 -46.22 35.67
CA GLU A 285 21.50 -46.61 36.99
C GLU A 285 21.78 -45.52 38.04
N THR A 286 22.91 -44.83 37.89
CA THR A 286 23.23 -43.66 38.71
C THR A 286 22.40 -42.46 38.31
N PHE A 287 22.21 -42.22 37.00
CA PHE A 287 21.40 -41.12 36.49
C PHE A 287 19.93 -41.23 36.89
N ASP A 288 19.33 -42.42 36.78
CA ASP A 288 17.95 -42.68 37.21
C ASP A 288 17.70 -42.23 38.65
N LYS A 289 18.63 -42.53 39.55
CA LYS A 289 18.55 -42.15 40.97
C LYS A 289 18.67 -40.63 41.20
N LEU A 290 19.22 -39.89 40.24
CA LEU A 290 19.32 -38.44 40.29
C LEU A 290 18.04 -37.77 39.77
N VAL A 291 17.31 -38.40 38.86
CA VAL A 291 16.11 -37.82 38.23
C VAL A 291 14.79 -38.38 38.76
N LEU A 292 14.80 -39.42 39.62
CA LEU A 292 13.61 -40.06 40.18
C LEU A 292 13.62 -40.09 41.71
N ASN A 293 12.45 -39.83 42.31
CA ASN A 293 12.31 -39.75 43.77
C ASN A 293 12.14 -41.12 44.47
N SER A 294 11.67 -42.16 43.77
CA SER A 294 11.30 -43.42 44.45
C SER A 294 11.26 -44.70 43.58
N ALA A 295 11.68 -44.65 42.30
CA ALA A 295 11.75 -45.82 41.44
C ALA A 295 12.98 -45.77 40.52
N ASN A 296 13.68 -46.90 40.35
CA ASN A 296 14.62 -47.07 39.23
C ASN A 296 13.83 -47.58 38.02
N HIS A 297 14.14 -47.13 36.79
CA HIS A 297 13.51 -47.71 35.59
C HIS A 297 13.83 -49.21 35.45
N SER A 298 14.92 -49.67 36.09
CA SER A 298 15.37 -51.07 36.07
C SER A 298 14.55 -52.07 36.91
N GLN A 299 13.62 -51.63 37.78
CA GLN A 299 12.89 -52.53 38.68
C GLN A 299 11.43 -52.82 38.31
N THR A 300 10.87 -52.13 37.34
CA THR A 300 9.46 -52.28 36.95
C THR A 300 9.39 -52.37 35.44
N GLY A 301 8.61 -53.31 34.91
CA GLY A 301 8.25 -53.36 33.48
C GLY A 301 7.39 -52.15 33.10
N CYS A 302 7.93 -50.95 33.28
CA CYS A 302 7.29 -49.68 33.06
C CYS A 302 6.91 -49.58 31.60
N THR A 303 5.62 -49.35 31.37
CA THR A 303 5.12 -48.89 30.08
C THR A 303 5.19 -47.36 30.04
N PRO A 304 5.13 -46.71 28.86
CA PRO A 304 5.07 -45.26 28.73
C PRO A 304 3.96 -44.58 29.57
N ASP A 305 2.94 -45.34 30.00
CA ASP A 305 1.84 -44.86 30.85
C ASP A 305 2.18 -44.87 32.36
N THR A 306 3.38 -45.30 32.74
CA THR A 306 3.79 -45.40 34.14
C THR A 306 4.17 -44.01 34.65
N LYS A 307 3.34 -43.42 35.51
CA LYS A 307 3.67 -42.13 36.15
C LYS A 307 4.85 -42.29 37.08
N HIS A 308 5.94 -41.61 36.78
CA HIS A 308 7.12 -41.50 37.62
C HIS A 308 7.11 -40.19 38.39
N ASP A 309 7.56 -40.23 39.64
CA ASP A 309 7.81 -39.02 40.45
C ASP A 309 9.21 -38.48 40.08
N TYR A 310 9.27 -37.66 39.03
CA TYR A 310 10.51 -37.03 38.57
C TYR A 310 10.96 -35.92 39.54
N ILE A 311 12.28 -35.84 39.74
CA ILE A 311 12.92 -34.75 40.50
C ILE A 311 13.00 -33.52 39.61
N ALA A 312 12.53 -32.39 40.12
CA ALA A 312 12.56 -31.12 39.42
C ALA A 312 13.92 -30.40 39.57
N TYR A 313 14.36 -29.81 38.48
CA TYR A 313 15.60 -29.05 38.33
C TYR A 313 15.30 -27.62 37.89
N ALA A 314 16.18 -26.69 38.25
CA ALA A 314 16.22 -25.35 37.71
C ALA A 314 17.38 -25.25 36.71
N LEU A 315 17.16 -24.50 35.63
CA LEU A 315 18.24 -24.06 34.76
C LEU A 315 18.98 -22.93 35.46
N ALA A 316 20.25 -23.15 35.75
CA ALA A 316 21.16 -22.19 36.35
C ALA A 316 22.13 -21.65 35.30
N VAL A 317 22.25 -20.33 35.23
CA VAL A 317 23.29 -19.66 34.45
C VAL A 317 24.29 -19.05 35.40
N THR A 318 25.52 -19.54 35.34
CA THR A 318 26.62 -19.13 36.23
C THR A 318 27.66 -18.35 35.43
N ASP A 319 27.89 -17.11 35.85
CA ASP A 319 29.06 -16.34 35.46
C ASP A 319 30.19 -16.67 36.44
N ALA A 320 31.15 -17.45 35.97
CA ALA A 320 32.27 -17.93 36.79
C ALA A 320 33.21 -16.78 37.21
N ASP A 321 33.44 -15.81 36.32
CA ASP A 321 34.32 -14.67 36.58
C ASP A 321 33.75 -13.75 37.65
N LYS A 322 32.42 -13.64 37.71
CA LYS A 322 31.69 -12.83 38.70
C LYS A 322 31.21 -13.63 39.91
N SER A 323 31.41 -14.96 39.93
CA SER A 323 30.92 -15.87 40.98
C SER A 323 29.43 -15.72 41.29
N ARG A 324 28.61 -15.55 40.26
CA ARG A 324 27.16 -15.33 40.39
C ARG A 324 26.36 -16.35 39.59
N THR A 325 25.29 -16.85 40.18
CA THR A 325 24.37 -17.79 39.55
C THR A 325 22.94 -17.25 39.61
N VAL A 326 22.27 -17.24 38.45
CA VAL A 326 20.84 -16.97 38.35
C VAL A 326 20.15 -18.26 37.95
N THR A 327 19.05 -18.60 38.63
CA THR A 327 18.33 -19.85 38.42
C THR A 327 16.91 -19.57 37.95
N SER A 328 16.40 -20.40 37.06
CA SER A 328 14.97 -20.44 36.75
C SER A 328 14.17 -20.97 37.95
N THR A 329 12.86 -21.05 37.78
CA THR A 329 12.01 -21.91 38.60
C THR A 329 12.40 -23.39 38.45
N TYR A 330 12.06 -24.20 39.46
CA TYR A 330 12.30 -25.64 39.49
C TYR A 330 11.18 -26.40 38.76
N ASP A 331 11.12 -26.23 37.45
CA ASP A 331 10.07 -26.83 36.61
C ASP A 331 10.63 -27.84 35.59
N VAL A 332 11.96 -27.96 35.47
CA VAL A 332 12.60 -28.87 34.50
C VAL A 332 12.59 -30.29 35.04
N THR A 333 12.04 -31.24 34.29
CA THR A 333 12.09 -32.67 34.61
C THR A 333 12.72 -33.44 33.46
N MET A 334 13.41 -34.52 33.78
CA MET A 334 14.17 -35.32 32.83
C MET A 334 13.56 -36.71 32.73
N HIS A 335 12.92 -37.00 31.61
CA HIS A 335 12.33 -38.29 31.31
C HIS A 335 13.34 -39.10 30.48
N VAL A 336 13.68 -40.31 30.94
CA VAL A 336 14.66 -41.16 30.26
C VAL A 336 14.05 -42.51 29.98
N LEU A 337 13.67 -42.76 28.73
CA LEU A 337 13.14 -44.05 28.29
C LEU A 337 14.06 -44.75 27.29
N GLU A 338 13.87 -46.05 27.12
CA GLU A 338 14.50 -46.78 26.01
C GLU A 338 13.81 -46.40 24.69
N GLU A 339 14.60 -45.96 23.71
CA GLU A 339 14.14 -45.66 22.36
C GLU A 339 13.69 -46.93 21.64
N LYS A 340 12.60 -46.80 20.89
CA LYS A 340 12.06 -47.88 20.07
C LYS A 340 12.59 -47.78 18.63
N PRO A 341 12.52 -48.85 17.83
CA PRO A 341 12.75 -48.75 16.39
C PRO A 341 11.79 -47.74 15.76
N ALA A 342 12.25 -47.00 14.75
CA ALA A 342 11.39 -46.08 14.00
C ALA A 342 10.52 -46.87 13.00
N GLU A 343 9.22 -46.53 12.91
CA GLU A 343 8.25 -47.24 12.09
C GLU A 343 7.42 -46.28 11.22
N ASP A 344 6.84 -46.82 10.14
CA ASP A 344 5.96 -46.09 9.22
C ASP A 344 6.59 -44.81 8.62
N ILE A 345 7.90 -44.86 8.38
CA ILE A 345 8.69 -43.73 7.89
C ILE A 345 8.12 -43.19 6.58
N ASN A 346 7.65 -44.06 5.69
CA ASN A 346 7.01 -43.68 4.43
C ASN A 346 5.72 -42.87 4.60
N ILE A 347 4.99 -43.06 5.70
CA ILE A 347 3.70 -42.39 5.95
C ILE A 347 3.95 -41.02 6.59
N ALA A 348 4.84 -40.96 7.58
CA ALA A 348 5.15 -39.73 8.31
C ALA A 348 6.08 -38.78 7.55
N SER A 349 7.03 -39.31 6.76
CA SER A 349 7.93 -38.46 5.99
C SER A 349 7.17 -37.70 4.91
N SER A 350 7.57 -36.46 4.65
CA SER A 350 6.88 -35.56 3.72
C SER A 350 7.78 -34.98 2.65
N ILE A 351 7.17 -34.61 1.52
CA ILE A 351 7.81 -33.86 0.44
C ILE A 351 7.09 -32.52 0.24
N THR A 352 7.88 -31.45 0.06
CA THR A 352 7.43 -30.08 -0.15
C THR A 352 8.07 -29.50 -1.40
N SER A 353 7.27 -29.01 -2.35
CA SER A 353 7.74 -28.36 -3.56
C SER A 353 6.76 -27.28 -4.02
N SER A 354 7.28 -26.24 -4.67
CA SER A 354 6.49 -25.20 -5.35
C SER A 354 5.56 -25.75 -6.44
N ALA A 355 5.83 -26.94 -7.00
CA ALA A 355 4.96 -27.57 -8.00
C ALA A 355 3.77 -28.36 -7.38
N ILE A 356 3.84 -28.68 -6.07
CA ILE A 356 2.74 -29.29 -5.32
C ILE A 356 1.66 -28.22 -5.04
N SER A 357 0.40 -28.63 -4.95
CA SER A 357 -0.76 -27.72 -4.78
C SER A 357 -0.68 -26.92 -3.47
N THR A 358 -1.14 -25.67 -3.49
CA THR A 358 -1.04 -24.71 -2.37
C THR A 358 -1.84 -25.09 -1.13
N GLN A 359 -2.84 -25.97 -1.24
CA GLN A 359 -3.57 -26.49 -0.07
C GLN A 359 -2.75 -27.51 0.75
N TYR A 360 -1.71 -28.08 0.15
CA TYR A 360 -0.88 -29.13 0.74
C TYR A 360 0.59 -28.77 0.52
N ASN A 361 1.11 -27.82 1.31
CA ASN A 361 2.53 -27.45 1.28
C ASN A 361 3.46 -28.60 1.72
N SER A 362 2.90 -29.75 2.13
CA SER A 362 3.59 -30.99 2.38
C SER A 362 2.64 -32.16 2.08
N GLU A 363 3.16 -33.21 1.46
CA GLU A 363 2.45 -34.47 1.27
C GLU A 363 3.29 -35.66 1.73
N SER A 364 2.65 -36.67 2.32
CA SER A 364 3.33 -37.91 2.71
C SER A 364 4.01 -38.57 1.51
N ILE A 365 5.26 -39.03 1.69
CA ILE A 365 6.01 -39.70 0.62
C ILE A 365 5.37 -41.03 0.21
N SER A 366 4.51 -41.61 1.06
CA SER A 366 3.70 -42.81 0.76
C SER A 366 2.87 -42.68 -0.51
N LYS A 367 2.44 -41.47 -0.87
CA LYS A 367 1.73 -41.17 -2.11
C LYS A 367 2.59 -41.39 -3.37
N TYR A 368 3.92 -41.36 -3.22
CA TYR A 368 4.90 -41.33 -4.31
C TYR A 368 5.90 -42.51 -4.29
N LEU A 369 5.62 -43.56 -3.51
CA LEU A 369 6.54 -44.72 -3.32
C LEU A 369 6.76 -45.58 -4.57
N LEU A 370 5.74 -45.68 -5.42
CA LEU A 370 5.69 -46.63 -6.54
C LEU A 370 5.59 -45.86 -7.86
N GLY A 371 6.72 -45.38 -8.40
CA GLY A 371 6.75 -44.65 -9.67
C GLY A 371 7.35 -45.44 -10.84
N THR A 372 6.66 -45.36 -11.97
CA THR A 372 7.07 -45.57 -13.39
C THR A 372 6.08 -44.86 -14.29
N ASP A 373 4.84 -44.75 -13.81
CA ASP A 373 3.73 -44.08 -14.47
C ASP A 373 3.61 -42.69 -13.87
N ASP A 374 3.40 -41.71 -14.73
CA ASP A 374 3.43 -40.28 -14.43
C ASP A 374 2.54 -39.84 -13.22
N ASN A 375 1.49 -40.60 -12.87
CA ASN A 375 0.54 -40.34 -11.76
C ASN A 375 1.09 -40.55 -10.33
N LYS A 376 2.32 -41.05 -10.16
CA LYS A 376 2.86 -41.42 -8.83
C LYS A 376 4.23 -40.82 -8.54
N CYS A 377 4.61 -39.78 -9.27
CA CYS A 377 5.81 -39.00 -8.99
C CYS A 377 5.43 -37.66 -8.34
N ALA A 378 6.18 -37.22 -7.33
CA ALA A 378 6.01 -35.90 -6.78
C ALA A 378 6.45 -34.85 -7.83
N PRO A 379 5.59 -33.90 -8.19
CA PRO A 379 5.94 -32.86 -9.15
C PRO A 379 6.93 -31.89 -8.49
N ILE A 380 8.02 -31.57 -9.20
CA ILE A 380 9.00 -30.56 -8.78
C ILE A 380 9.29 -29.59 -9.94
N VAL A 381 9.82 -28.42 -9.62
CA VAL A 381 10.26 -27.44 -10.62
C VAL A 381 11.76 -27.62 -10.87
N ALA A 382 12.15 -27.73 -12.14
CA ALA A 382 13.57 -27.83 -12.50
C ALA A 382 14.35 -26.60 -12.04
N GLY A 383 15.47 -26.81 -11.35
CA GLY A 383 16.33 -25.75 -10.84
C GLY A 383 15.85 -25.06 -9.56
N GLU A 384 14.64 -25.34 -9.08
CA GLU A 384 14.18 -24.92 -7.75
C GLU A 384 14.41 -26.04 -6.72
N SER A 385 14.69 -25.66 -5.48
CA SER A 385 14.83 -26.63 -4.39
C SER A 385 13.47 -27.14 -3.91
N PHE A 386 13.40 -28.43 -3.62
CA PHE A 386 12.30 -29.06 -2.89
C PHE A 386 12.85 -29.76 -1.64
N THR A 387 12.00 -29.98 -0.65
CA THR A 387 12.41 -30.53 0.64
C THR A 387 11.83 -31.92 0.84
N ILE A 388 12.65 -32.84 1.36
CA ILE A 388 12.21 -34.12 1.93
C ILE A 388 12.50 -34.07 3.43
N HIS A 389 11.46 -34.23 4.25
CA HIS A 389 11.58 -34.36 5.70
C HIS A 389 11.32 -35.81 6.10
N ALA A 390 12.33 -36.48 6.66
CA ALA A 390 12.21 -37.84 7.14
C ALA A 390 11.67 -37.85 8.57
N ALA A 391 10.55 -38.54 8.77
CA ALA A 391 9.87 -38.64 10.05
C ALA A 391 9.35 -40.05 10.29
N SER A 392 9.10 -40.38 11.55
CA SER A 392 8.56 -41.65 12.03
C SER A 392 7.12 -41.42 12.52
N ALA A 393 6.17 -42.29 12.16
CA ALA A 393 4.76 -42.14 12.58
C ALA A 393 4.45 -42.94 13.85
N ASN A 394 5.13 -44.06 13.99
CA ASN A 394 4.99 -45.03 15.07
C ASN A 394 6.39 -45.45 15.55
N GLY A 395 6.51 -45.91 16.80
CA GLY A 395 7.80 -46.32 17.34
C GLY A 395 8.68 -45.15 17.82
N GLY A 396 9.99 -45.26 17.64
CA GLY A 396 10.97 -44.26 18.09
C GLY A 396 11.45 -43.32 17.00
N ARG A 397 12.51 -42.58 17.31
CA ARG A 397 13.01 -41.47 16.49
C ARG A 397 14.03 -41.91 15.42
N ILE A 398 14.11 -41.15 14.32
CA ILE A 398 15.16 -41.31 13.30
C ILE A 398 16.42 -40.58 13.79
N MET A 399 17.55 -41.30 13.81
CA MET A 399 18.84 -40.72 14.22
C MET A 399 19.47 -39.89 13.11
N ALA A 400 19.45 -40.41 11.88
CA ALA A 400 19.97 -39.72 10.73
C ALA A 400 19.35 -40.27 9.44
N SER A 401 19.43 -39.48 8.38
CA SER A 401 18.99 -39.87 7.06
C SER A 401 19.89 -39.32 5.97
N TYR A 402 19.88 -39.93 4.80
CA TYR A 402 20.44 -39.38 3.58
C TYR A 402 19.57 -39.72 2.37
N VAL A 403 19.70 -38.93 1.32
CA VAL A 403 19.02 -39.17 0.05
C VAL A 403 20.05 -39.38 -1.04
N VAL A 404 19.91 -40.48 -1.80
CA VAL A 404 20.72 -40.77 -2.99
C VAL A 404 19.85 -41.05 -4.19
N VAL A 405 20.38 -40.78 -5.39
CA VAL A 405 19.69 -41.07 -6.65
C VAL A 405 19.92 -42.54 -7.04
N ASP A 406 18.85 -43.27 -7.34
CA ASP A 406 18.93 -44.68 -7.73
C ASP A 406 19.12 -44.85 -9.24
N PHE A 407 20.34 -44.59 -9.72
CA PHE A 407 20.66 -44.56 -11.16
C PHE A 407 20.36 -45.85 -11.93
N ASP A 408 20.38 -46.99 -11.26
CA ASP A 408 20.24 -48.30 -11.89
C ASP A 408 18.90 -48.99 -11.53
N ASN A 409 17.93 -48.22 -11.00
CA ASN A 409 16.63 -48.73 -10.55
C ASN A 409 16.00 -49.68 -11.59
N ALA A 410 15.57 -50.86 -11.15
CA ALA A 410 15.07 -51.92 -12.04
C ALA A 410 13.79 -51.54 -12.80
N ARG A 411 13.06 -50.51 -12.34
CA ARG A 411 11.82 -50.04 -12.95
C ARG A 411 12.02 -49.02 -14.08
N LEU A 412 13.21 -48.42 -14.20
CA LEU A 412 13.51 -47.46 -15.26
C LEU A 412 13.85 -48.15 -16.59
N SER A 413 13.43 -47.56 -17.71
CA SER A 413 13.86 -48.00 -19.04
C SER A 413 15.35 -47.69 -19.29
N ALA A 414 15.97 -48.32 -20.30
CA ALA A 414 17.36 -48.01 -20.67
C ALA A 414 17.54 -46.54 -21.06
N THR A 415 16.52 -45.94 -21.68
CA THR A 415 16.50 -44.52 -22.06
C THR A 415 16.44 -43.62 -20.82
N ASP A 416 15.56 -43.92 -19.87
CA ASP A 416 15.41 -43.11 -18.65
C ASP A 416 16.67 -43.17 -17.80
N LYS A 417 17.31 -44.35 -17.70
CA LYS A 417 18.61 -44.49 -16.99
C LYS A 417 19.71 -43.62 -17.62
N ALA A 418 19.75 -43.52 -18.94
CA ALA A 418 20.70 -42.66 -19.64
C ALA A 418 20.39 -41.17 -19.42
N ALA A 419 19.10 -40.78 -19.46
CA ALA A 419 18.66 -39.42 -19.21
C ALA A 419 18.93 -38.98 -17.77
N LEU A 420 18.66 -39.84 -16.79
CA LEU A 420 18.90 -39.64 -15.37
C LEU A 420 20.38 -39.33 -15.06
N LYS A 421 21.30 -40.02 -15.74
CA LYS A 421 22.76 -39.79 -15.62
C LYS A 421 23.21 -38.46 -16.24
N GLY A 422 22.40 -37.84 -17.08
CA GLY A 422 22.64 -36.52 -17.69
C GLY A 422 22.09 -35.34 -16.91
N LEU A 423 21.35 -35.58 -15.81
CA LEU A 423 20.84 -34.53 -14.93
C LEU A 423 21.87 -34.15 -13.86
N THR A 424 21.71 -32.95 -13.30
CA THR A 424 22.51 -32.45 -12.19
C THR A 424 21.67 -32.45 -10.91
N TYR A 425 22.27 -32.88 -9.81
CA TYR A 425 21.64 -33.00 -8.49
C TYR A 425 22.45 -32.19 -7.47
N SER A 426 21.76 -31.47 -6.59
CA SER A 426 22.33 -30.81 -5.42
C SER A 426 21.56 -31.22 -4.18
N GLY A 427 22.22 -31.28 -3.02
CA GLY A 427 21.61 -31.65 -1.75
C GLY A 427 21.31 -33.14 -1.56
N VAL A 428 21.65 -33.98 -2.55
CA VAL A 428 21.76 -35.44 -2.40
C VAL A 428 23.16 -35.81 -1.90
N ASP A 429 23.36 -37.07 -1.50
CA ASP A 429 24.68 -37.61 -1.12
C ASP A 429 25.27 -36.95 0.15
N VAL A 430 24.41 -36.47 1.05
CA VAL A 430 24.76 -35.86 2.33
C VAL A 430 23.96 -36.52 3.46
N VAL A 431 24.63 -36.87 4.55
CA VAL A 431 24.00 -37.37 5.78
C VAL A 431 23.51 -36.18 6.62
N SER A 432 22.23 -36.20 6.97
CA SER A 432 21.55 -35.20 7.79
C SER A 432 21.11 -35.82 9.11
N LYS A 433 21.49 -35.20 10.24
CA LYS A 433 20.96 -35.52 11.57
C LYS A 433 19.68 -34.75 11.90
N ASP A 434 19.44 -33.65 11.20
CA ASP A 434 18.19 -32.87 11.29
C ASP A 434 17.06 -33.54 10.50
N ASN A 435 17.37 -34.60 9.74
CA ASN A 435 16.43 -35.37 8.94
C ASN A 435 15.68 -34.58 7.85
N VAL A 436 16.18 -33.40 7.49
CA VAL A 436 15.67 -32.55 6.41
C VAL A 436 16.70 -32.50 5.27
N HIS A 437 16.22 -32.67 4.04
CA HIS A 437 17.02 -32.67 2.81
C HIS A 437 16.46 -31.65 1.82
N SER A 438 17.23 -30.61 1.49
CA SER A 438 16.89 -29.62 0.46
C SER A 438 17.59 -29.99 -0.85
N ILE A 439 16.83 -30.45 -1.83
CA ILE A 439 17.34 -31.06 -3.06
C ILE A 439 16.97 -30.21 -4.27
N THR A 440 17.90 -30.03 -5.21
CA THR A 440 17.66 -29.38 -6.50
C THR A 440 17.99 -30.34 -7.62
N ILE A 441 17.12 -30.43 -8.63
CA ILE A 441 17.34 -31.25 -9.83
C ILE A 441 17.25 -30.34 -11.06
N ASN A 442 18.25 -30.42 -11.95
CA ASN A 442 18.29 -29.60 -13.17
C ASN A 442 18.89 -30.39 -14.35
N GLY A 443 18.76 -29.86 -15.58
CA GLY A 443 19.33 -30.45 -16.78
C GLY A 443 18.52 -30.18 -18.05
N THR A 444 19.17 -30.33 -19.21
CA THR A 444 18.60 -30.04 -20.54
C THR A 444 17.40 -30.93 -20.90
N TYR A 445 17.30 -32.13 -20.32
CA TYR A 445 16.22 -33.10 -20.56
C TYR A 445 15.46 -33.46 -19.28
N VAL A 446 15.52 -32.60 -18.26
CA VAL A 446 14.92 -32.87 -16.95
C VAL A 446 13.40 -33.02 -17.03
N SER A 447 12.78 -32.38 -18.02
CA SER A 447 11.33 -32.42 -18.24
C SER A 447 10.92 -33.81 -18.72
N GLY A 448 10.15 -34.53 -17.91
CA GLY A 448 9.62 -35.85 -18.27
C GLY A 448 10.38 -37.04 -17.70
N VAL A 449 11.55 -36.84 -17.09
CA VAL A 449 12.36 -37.93 -16.52
C VAL A 449 11.94 -38.20 -15.07
N ALA A 450 11.46 -39.41 -14.80
CA ALA A 450 11.19 -39.85 -13.44
C ALA A 450 12.51 -40.15 -12.71
N VAL A 451 12.72 -39.50 -11.57
CA VAL A 451 13.92 -39.61 -10.74
C VAL A 451 13.58 -40.44 -9.50
N PRO A 452 14.08 -41.68 -9.39
CA PRO A 452 13.97 -42.46 -8.16
C PRO A 452 15.01 -41.99 -7.13
N LEU A 453 14.53 -41.53 -5.98
CA LEU A 453 15.35 -41.17 -4.82
C LEU A 453 15.19 -42.24 -3.75
N LYS A 454 16.31 -42.69 -3.18
CA LYS A 454 16.34 -43.55 -1.98
C LYS A 454 16.49 -42.65 -0.77
N LEU A 455 15.44 -42.56 0.04
CA LEU A 455 15.55 -42.04 1.41
C LEU A 455 16.01 -43.19 2.29
N VAL A 456 17.26 -43.10 2.77
CA VAL A 456 17.83 -44.08 3.68
C VAL A 456 17.85 -43.47 5.07
N THR A 457 17.30 -44.18 6.04
CA THR A 457 17.23 -43.74 7.45
C THR A 457 17.95 -44.76 8.33
N ILE A 458 18.49 -44.29 9.46
CA ILE A 458 18.91 -45.14 10.57
C ILE A 458 18.25 -44.60 11.84
N ASP A 459 17.66 -45.48 12.64
CA ASP A 459 17.13 -45.13 13.95
C ASP A 459 18.16 -45.30 15.06
N TYR A 460 17.81 -44.89 16.28
CA TYR A 460 18.71 -44.96 17.43
C TYR A 460 19.09 -46.40 17.83
N THR A 461 18.27 -47.38 17.46
CA THR A 461 18.48 -48.81 17.76
C THR A 461 19.44 -49.50 16.78
N GLY A 462 19.85 -48.80 15.71
CA GLY A 462 20.72 -49.35 14.67
C GLY A 462 19.95 -50.08 13.57
N ASN A 463 18.66 -49.80 13.41
CA ASN A 463 17.87 -50.34 12.31
C ASN A 463 17.86 -49.35 11.14
N VAL A 464 18.27 -49.84 9.96
CA VAL A 464 18.32 -49.07 8.71
C VAL A 464 17.10 -49.40 7.86
N GLU A 465 16.47 -48.37 7.30
CA GLU A 465 15.36 -48.51 6.35
C GLU A 465 15.63 -47.74 5.06
N VAL A 466 15.03 -48.22 3.96
CA VAL A 466 15.13 -47.59 2.65
C VAL A 466 13.74 -47.41 2.08
N ASN A 467 13.34 -46.15 1.88
CA ASN A 467 12.08 -45.77 1.28
C ASN A 467 12.33 -45.14 -0.09
N MET A 468 11.63 -45.59 -1.13
CA MET A 468 11.73 -44.99 -2.46
C MET A 468 10.80 -43.81 -2.58
N ILE A 469 11.28 -42.72 -3.17
CA ILE A 469 10.49 -41.54 -3.47
C ILE A 469 10.72 -41.23 -4.94
N TRP A 470 9.65 -41.16 -5.71
CA TRP A 470 9.73 -40.80 -7.12
C TRP A 470 9.42 -39.32 -7.28
N VAL A 471 10.32 -38.57 -7.91
CA VAL A 471 10.11 -37.16 -8.24
C VAL A 471 10.22 -36.96 -9.74
N LYS A 472 9.53 -35.96 -10.29
CA LYS A 472 9.58 -35.66 -11.71
C LYS A 472 9.62 -34.16 -11.89
N ALA A 473 10.71 -33.67 -12.49
CA ALA A 473 10.89 -32.26 -12.77
C ALA A 473 10.24 -31.89 -14.10
N ALA A 474 9.78 -30.64 -14.18
CA ALA A 474 9.39 -30.02 -15.42
C ALA A 474 10.04 -28.65 -15.56
N GLN A 475 10.32 -28.27 -16.79
CA GLN A 475 10.75 -26.91 -17.14
C GLN A 475 9.49 -26.05 -17.30
N PRO A 476 9.22 -25.09 -16.39
CA PRO A 476 7.99 -24.32 -16.47
C PRO A 476 8.01 -23.36 -17.66
N ALA A 477 6.99 -23.42 -18.51
CA ALA A 477 6.65 -22.30 -19.37
C ALA A 477 6.00 -21.22 -18.49
N LEU A 478 6.76 -20.18 -18.13
CA LEU A 478 6.25 -19.03 -17.39
C LEU A 478 5.72 -17.99 -18.37
N MET A 479 4.46 -17.62 -18.16
CA MET A 479 3.80 -16.54 -18.85
C MET A 479 3.05 -15.69 -17.84
N SER A 480 2.93 -14.40 -18.13
CA SER A 480 2.26 -13.44 -17.26
C SER A 480 1.17 -12.75 -18.04
N VAL A 481 -0.01 -12.66 -17.45
CA VAL A 481 -1.09 -11.78 -17.90
C VAL A 481 -1.36 -10.73 -16.84
N GLU A 482 -1.49 -9.48 -17.26
CA GLU A 482 -1.68 -8.36 -16.36
C GLU A 482 -3.00 -7.67 -16.67
N TYR A 483 -3.83 -7.50 -15.65
CA TYR A 483 -5.10 -6.79 -15.73
C TYR A 483 -5.03 -5.56 -14.83
N THR A 484 -5.33 -4.40 -15.38
CA THR A 484 -5.58 -3.19 -14.61
C THR A 484 -7.07 -2.90 -14.63
N LEU A 485 -7.67 -2.75 -13.44
CA LEU A 485 -9.05 -2.27 -13.31
C LEU A 485 -9.08 -0.85 -12.79
N THR A 486 -9.88 -0.03 -13.44
CA THR A 486 -10.23 1.32 -13.02
C THR A 486 -11.74 1.48 -13.23
N PRO A 487 -12.55 1.59 -12.17
CA PRO A 487 -13.99 1.82 -12.32
C PRO A 487 -14.27 3.09 -13.14
N ASN A 488 -14.93 2.99 -14.29
CA ASN A 488 -15.21 4.16 -15.13
C ASN A 488 -16.58 4.81 -14.85
N ALA A 489 -17.35 4.23 -13.93
CA ALA A 489 -18.67 4.69 -13.50
C ALA A 489 -18.95 4.24 -12.06
N TYR A 490 -20.05 4.72 -11.49
CA TYR A 490 -20.50 4.35 -10.15
C TYR A 490 -20.61 2.82 -9.95
N VAL A 491 -20.00 2.33 -8.88
CA VAL A 491 -20.06 0.93 -8.46
C VAL A 491 -21.16 0.74 -7.41
N ALA A 492 -22.22 0.02 -7.80
CA ALA A 492 -23.37 -0.25 -6.92
C ALA A 492 -23.22 -1.48 -6.02
N LYS A 493 -22.29 -2.38 -6.37
CA LYS A 493 -21.99 -3.63 -5.65
C LYS A 493 -20.47 -3.78 -5.56
N ASP A 494 -19.87 -2.99 -4.70
CA ASP A 494 -18.44 -2.91 -4.43
C ASP A 494 -17.83 -4.24 -3.94
N THR A 495 -18.58 -5.04 -3.18
CA THR A 495 -18.14 -6.36 -2.67
C THR A 495 -18.32 -7.52 -3.66
N LYS A 496 -18.96 -7.28 -4.80
CA LYS A 496 -19.22 -8.24 -5.89
C LYS A 496 -19.21 -7.53 -7.24
N TRP A 497 -18.15 -6.79 -7.50
CA TRP A 497 -18.02 -6.01 -8.72
C TRP A 497 -17.46 -6.87 -9.84
N THR A 498 -18.22 -6.96 -10.94
CA THR A 498 -17.78 -7.61 -12.17
C THR A 498 -17.36 -6.54 -13.17
N ALA A 499 -16.06 -6.46 -13.49
CA ALA A 499 -15.59 -5.55 -14.53
C ALA A 499 -15.71 -6.13 -15.93
N ASP A 500 -15.80 -5.24 -16.92
CA ASP A 500 -15.51 -5.58 -18.30
C ASP A 500 -14.00 -5.46 -18.57
N PHE A 501 -13.24 -6.50 -18.20
CA PHE A 501 -11.81 -6.54 -18.46
C PHE A 501 -11.50 -6.68 -19.96
N GLY A 502 -10.38 -6.08 -20.38
CA GLY A 502 -9.76 -6.37 -21.66
C GLY A 502 -9.36 -7.84 -21.79
N MET A 503 -8.95 -8.25 -22.98
CA MET A 503 -8.41 -9.58 -23.25
C MET A 503 -6.90 -9.54 -23.35
N GLU A 504 -6.22 -10.37 -22.56
CA GLU A 504 -4.77 -10.51 -22.55
C GLU A 504 -4.32 -11.79 -23.25
N ALA A 505 -3.11 -11.77 -23.81
CA ALA A 505 -2.55 -12.94 -24.48
C ALA A 505 -2.36 -14.09 -23.48
N PHE A 506 -2.88 -15.27 -23.78
CA PHE A 506 -2.85 -16.41 -22.87
C PHE A 506 -2.65 -17.68 -23.66
N THR A 507 -1.77 -18.57 -23.16
CA THR A 507 -1.58 -19.89 -23.77
C THR A 507 -1.58 -20.98 -22.72
N ILE A 508 -2.04 -22.16 -23.13
CA ILE A 508 -2.02 -23.36 -22.32
C ILE A 508 -0.80 -24.18 -22.77
N PRO A 509 0.06 -24.65 -21.85
CA PRO A 509 1.18 -25.53 -22.21
C PRO A 509 0.73 -26.73 -23.03
N THR A 510 1.55 -27.13 -24.00
CA THR A 510 1.25 -28.29 -24.84
C THR A 510 1.14 -29.56 -24.00
N GLY A 511 0.08 -30.34 -24.18
CA GLY A 511 -0.17 -31.57 -23.42
C GLY A 511 -0.89 -31.37 -22.09
N ALA A 512 -1.21 -30.13 -21.69
CA ALA A 512 -1.97 -29.89 -20.48
C ALA A 512 -3.44 -30.30 -20.64
N THR A 513 -3.94 -31.04 -19.66
CA THR A 513 -5.34 -31.50 -19.60
C THR A 513 -5.98 -31.24 -18.24
N LYS A 514 -5.18 -30.97 -17.21
CA LYS A 514 -5.61 -30.61 -15.85
C LYS A 514 -4.99 -29.29 -15.41
N TYR A 515 -5.62 -28.62 -14.44
CA TYR A 515 -5.09 -27.43 -13.83
C TYR A 515 -5.41 -27.35 -12.33
N THR A 516 -4.60 -26.58 -11.62
CA THR A 516 -4.95 -25.99 -10.31
C THR A 516 -4.86 -24.48 -10.43
N MET A 517 -5.57 -23.78 -9.56
CA MET A 517 -5.59 -22.33 -9.54
C MET A 517 -5.71 -21.85 -8.10
N TYR A 518 -4.93 -20.85 -7.75
CA TYR A 518 -5.17 -20.06 -6.56
C TYR A 518 -4.97 -18.59 -6.89
N PHE A 519 -6.00 -17.79 -6.62
CA PHE A 519 -5.93 -16.36 -6.73
C PHE A 519 -6.84 -15.69 -5.71
N ALA A 520 -6.25 -14.87 -4.84
CA ALA A 520 -6.93 -14.08 -3.83
C ALA A 520 -6.61 -12.59 -4.04
N PRO A 521 -7.39 -11.87 -4.86
CA PRO A 521 -7.24 -10.43 -5.06
C PRO A 521 -7.81 -9.63 -3.87
N CYS A 522 -7.30 -9.84 -2.66
CA CYS A 522 -7.74 -9.15 -1.44
C CYS A 522 -6.65 -9.13 -0.36
N GLU A 523 -6.73 -8.22 0.61
CA GLU A 523 -5.86 -8.20 1.80
C GLU A 523 -6.51 -8.75 3.08
N SER A 524 -7.82 -8.99 3.07
CA SER A 524 -8.59 -9.46 4.22
C SER A 524 -8.79 -10.98 4.15
N ASP A 525 -8.56 -11.67 5.28
CA ASP A 525 -8.89 -13.09 5.45
C ASP A 525 -10.39 -13.31 5.71
N HIS A 526 -11.16 -12.24 6.01
CA HIS A 526 -12.60 -12.30 6.27
C HIS A 526 -13.48 -12.01 5.05
N VAL A 527 -12.91 -11.85 3.85
CA VAL A 527 -13.72 -11.72 2.63
C VAL A 527 -14.53 -12.99 2.36
N ALA A 528 -15.72 -12.82 1.79
CA ALA A 528 -16.54 -13.95 1.36
C ALA A 528 -15.78 -14.83 0.35
N SER A 529 -15.93 -16.15 0.46
CA SER A 529 -15.28 -17.14 -0.42
C SER A 529 -15.50 -16.93 -1.92
N ALA A 530 -16.50 -16.14 -2.31
CA ALA A 530 -16.76 -15.78 -3.70
C ALA A 530 -15.66 -14.92 -4.35
N ASN A 531 -14.81 -14.26 -3.55
CA ASN A 531 -13.74 -13.37 -4.02
C ASN A 531 -12.37 -14.06 -4.05
N VAL A 532 -12.32 -15.36 -3.71
CA VAL A 532 -11.12 -16.19 -3.80
C VAL A 532 -11.36 -17.25 -4.87
N PHE A 533 -10.54 -17.22 -5.92
CA PHE A 533 -10.60 -18.17 -7.02
C PHE A 533 -9.68 -19.33 -6.71
N ASN A 534 -10.27 -20.43 -6.24
CA ASN A 534 -9.51 -21.59 -5.81
C ASN A 534 -9.99 -22.87 -6.51
N VAL A 535 -9.07 -23.54 -7.19
CA VAL A 535 -9.19 -24.89 -7.73
C VAL A 535 -8.03 -25.69 -7.15
N ALA A 536 -8.26 -26.26 -5.98
CA ALA A 536 -7.21 -26.88 -5.17
C ALA A 536 -6.75 -28.24 -5.69
N ASN A 537 -7.66 -29.02 -6.27
CA ASN A 537 -7.38 -30.32 -6.86
C ASN A 537 -7.08 -30.19 -8.35
N GLN A 538 -6.19 -31.04 -8.87
CA GLN A 538 -5.93 -31.12 -10.31
C GLN A 538 -7.21 -31.48 -11.06
N THR A 539 -7.87 -30.47 -11.63
CA THR A 539 -9.19 -30.56 -12.23
C THR A 539 -9.06 -30.54 -13.75
N PRO A 540 -9.87 -31.30 -14.52
CA PRO A 540 -9.86 -31.22 -15.97
C PRO A 540 -10.00 -29.77 -16.45
N ILE A 541 -9.21 -29.37 -17.45
CA ILE A 541 -9.27 -28.04 -18.03
C ILE A 541 -10.63 -27.86 -18.71
N ASP A 542 -11.42 -26.92 -18.20
CA ASP A 542 -12.54 -26.37 -18.93
C ASP A 542 -11.99 -25.35 -19.95
N TYR A 543 -12.05 -25.72 -21.23
CA TYR A 543 -11.49 -24.90 -22.31
C TYR A 543 -12.29 -23.62 -22.59
N ILE A 544 -13.44 -23.43 -21.92
CA ILE A 544 -14.26 -22.21 -22.00
C ILE A 544 -13.87 -21.24 -20.87
N ALA A 545 -13.57 -21.74 -19.67
CA ALA A 545 -13.22 -20.93 -18.50
C ALA A 545 -12.34 -21.67 -17.48
N LEU A 546 -11.51 -20.94 -16.72
CA LEU A 546 -10.71 -21.48 -15.63
C LEU A 546 -11.18 -20.92 -14.29
N GLY A 547 -11.70 -21.80 -13.43
CA GLY A 547 -12.04 -21.47 -12.03
C GLY A 547 -13.02 -20.31 -11.86
N ASN A 548 -13.85 -20.03 -12.87
CA ASN A 548 -14.70 -18.82 -12.99
C ASN A 548 -13.93 -17.49 -12.92
N CYS A 549 -12.61 -17.53 -12.96
CA CYS A 549 -11.70 -16.39 -12.90
C CYS A 549 -11.36 -15.88 -14.29
N LEU A 550 -11.09 -16.80 -15.22
CA LEU A 550 -10.74 -16.48 -16.61
C LEU A 550 -11.73 -17.12 -17.57
N LYS A 551 -12.07 -16.40 -18.65
CA LYS A 551 -12.75 -16.94 -19.83
C LYS A 551 -11.78 -16.95 -21.01
N LEU A 552 -11.72 -18.07 -21.74
CA LEU A 552 -10.68 -18.33 -22.74
C LEU A 552 -11.21 -18.13 -24.17
N TYR A 553 -10.45 -17.44 -24.99
CA TYR A 553 -10.83 -17.02 -26.34
C TYR A 553 -9.85 -17.47 -27.42
N LYS A 554 -10.39 -17.62 -28.63
CA LYS A 554 -9.63 -17.86 -29.86
C LYS A 554 -8.92 -16.59 -30.33
N SER A 555 -8.12 -16.72 -31.40
CA SER A 555 -7.41 -15.59 -32.02
C SER A 555 -8.32 -14.45 -32.51
N ASP A 556 -9.60 -14.73 -32.76
CA ASP A 556 -10.59 -13.75 -33.23
C ASP A 556 -11.18 -12.86 -32.13
N LYS A 557 -10.82 -13.09 -30.85
CA LYS A 557 -11.29 -12.33 -29.67
C LYS A 557 -12.82 -12.27 -29.50
N THR A 558 -13.56 -13.15 -30.16
CA THR A 558 -15.05 -13.17 -30.12
C THR A 558 -15.57 -14.54 -29.76
N ASN A 559 -14.96 -15.59 -30.30
CA ASN A 559 -15.34 -16.96 -30.02
C ASN A 559 -14.55 -17.52 -28.83
N VAL A 560 -15.26 -18.15 -27.90
CA VAL A 560 -14.62 -18.90 -26.82
C VAL A 560 -13.88 -20.12 -27.38
N ALA A 561 -12.74 -20.46 -26.77
CA ALA A 561 -12.02 -21.67 -27.13
C ALA A 561 -12.81 -22.91 -26.65
N GLY A 562 -12.71 -24.01 -27.40
CA GLY A 562 -13.32 -25.30 -27.03
C GLY A 562 -12.30 -26.39 -26.72
N LYS A 563 -11.01 -26.10 -26.94
CA LYS A 563 -9.86 -26.99 -26.77
C LYS A 563 -8.58 -26.18 -26.56
N ALA A 564 -7.58 -26.76 -25.91
CA ALA A 564 -6.34 -26.06 -25.53
C ALA A 564 -5.63 -25.37 -26.71
N GLU A 565 -5.51 -26.04 -27.84
CA GLU A 565 -4.77 -25.55 -29.02
C GLU A 565 -5.38 -24.29 -29.67
N ASP A 566 -6.66 -24.01 -29.39
CA ASP A 566 -7.37 -22.84 -29.90
C ASP A 566 -7.15 -21.60 -29.01
N VAL A 567 -6.70 -21.77 -27.76
CA VAL A 567 -6.58 -20.67 -26.78
C VAL A 567 -5.46 -19.71 -27.18
N ARG A 568 -5.80 -18.43 -27.31
CA ARG A 568 -4.83 -17.34 -27.60
C ARG A 568 -4.97 -16.16 -26.67
N TYR A 569 -6.16 -15.95 -26.11
CA TYR A 569 -6.44 -14.84 -25.21
C TYR A 569 -7.26 -15.33 -24.00
N ALA A 570 -7.11 -14.65 -22.87
CA ALA A 570 -7.95 -14.81 -21.69
C ALA A 570 -8.54 -13.46 -21.31
N LYS A 571 -9.72 -13.50 -20.69
CA LYS A 571 -10.39 -12.35 -20.09
C LYS A 571 -10.69 -12.67 -18.63
N PHE A 572 -10.34 -11.77 -17.73
CA PHE A 572 -10.79 -11.89 -16.35
C PHE A 572 -12.30 -11.67 -16.24
N VAL A 573 -13.00 -12.58 -15.55
CA VAL A 573 -14.47 -12.57 -15.42
C VAL A 573 -14.95 -12.82 -13.98
N GLY A 574 -14.03 -12.86 -13.02
CA GLY A 574 -14.34 -13.08 -11.62
C GLY A 574 -15.00 -11.86 -10.95
N ASP A 575 -15.83 -12.12 -9.93
CA ASP A 575 -16.36 -11.08 -9.04
C ASP A 575 -15.26 -10.61 -8.08
N LEU A 576 -15.15 -9.30 -7.88
CA LEU A 576 -14.13 -8.69 -7.04
C LEU A 576 -14.74 -7.89 -5.90
N ASP A 577 -14.04 -7.86 -4.77
CA ASP A 577 -14.33 -6.95 -3.67
C ASP A 577 -13.38 -5.76 -3.72
N LEU A 578 -13.87 -4.64 -4.23
CA LEU A 578 -13.06 -3.44 -4.39
C LEU A 578 -12.67 -2.83 -3.04
N THR A 579 -13.42 -3.08 -1.95
CA THR A 579 -13.09 -2.55 -0.62
C THR A 579 -11.97 -3.34 0.05
N ALA A 580 -11.78 -4.61 -0.33
CA ALA A 580 -10.69 -5.46 0.16
C ALA A 580 -9.42 -5.39 -0.71
N MET A 581 -9.45 -4.64 -1.81
CA MET A 581 -8.32 -4.45 -2.72
C MET A 581 -7.62 -3.10 -2.49
N ARG A 582 -6.38 -3.13 -2.01
CA ARG A 582 -5.50 -1.96 -1.91
C ARG A 582 -5.18 -1.40 -3.28
N GLU A 583 -5.25 -0.08 -3.39
CA GLU A 583 -4.87 0.66 -4.59
C GLU A 583 -3.39 0.46 -4.91
N ASP A 584 -3.08 0.40 -6.21
CA ASP A 584 -1.73 0.26 -6.75
C ASP A 584 -1.00 -1.03 -6.38
N LYS A 585 -1.56 -1.85 -5.48
CA LYS A 585 -1.07 -3.18 -5.18
C LYS A 585 -1.35 -4.13 -6.34
N GLN A 586 -0.32 -4.88 -6.69
CA GLN A 586 -0.43 -5.96 -7.65
C GLN A 586 -0.72 -7.26 -6.90
N TYR A 587 -1.89 -7.84 -7.17
CA TYR A 587 -2.28 -9.16 -6.65
C TYR A 587 -1.88 -10.23 -7.65
N GLN A 588 -1.16 -11.24 -7.19
CA GLN A 588 -0.73 -12.36 -8.03
C GLN A 588 -1.58 -13.60 -7.78
N GLY A 589 -2.13 -14.14 -8.85
CA GLY A 589 -2.72 -15.47 -8.93
C GLY A 589 -1.85 -16.38 -9.78
N ILE A 590 -1.93 -17.68 -9.54
CA ILE A 590 -1.17 -18.67 -10.31
C ILE A 590 -2.13 -19.74 -10.80
N VAL A 591 -2.08 -20.01 -12.11
CA VAL A 591 -2.67 -21.19 -12.73
C VAL A 591 -1.56 -22.15 -13.05
N LYS A 592 -1.60 -23.36 -12.47
CA LYS A 592 -0.63 -24.42 -12.75
C LYS A 592 -1.27 -25.45 -13.65
N PHE A 593 -0.56 -25.88 -14.67
CA PHE A 593 -1.03 -26.83 -15.67
C PHE A 593 -0.36 -28.17 -15.50
N TYR A 594 -1.13 -29.23 -15.71
CA TYR A 594 -0.70 -30.61 -15.58
C TYR A 594 -1.20 -31.44 -16.76
N ASP A 595 -0.48 -32.50 -17.11
CA ASP A 595 -1.00 -33.52 -18.03
C ASP A 595 -2.04 -34.43 -17.33
N ASP A 596 -2.58 -35.40 -18.06
CA ASP A 596 -3.58 -36.35 -17.54
C ASP A 596 -3.03 -37.19 -16.39
N ASN A 597 -1.71 -37.26 -16.31
CA ASN A 597 -1.00 -38.01 -15.32
C ASN A 597 -0.50 -37.15 -14.15
N GLY A 598 -0.85 -35.87 -14.08
CA GLY A 598 -0.45 -35.00 -12.98
C GLY A 598 0.99 -34.50 -13.02
N THR A 599 1.73 -34.69 -14.12
CA THR A 599 3.03 -34.04 -14.34
C THR A 599 2.80 -32.54 -14.50
N PHE A 600 3.50 -31.71 -13.71
CA PHE A 600 3.48 -30.26 -13.91
C PHE A 600 4.08 -29.89 -15.27
N LEU A 601 3.45 -28.99 -16.02
CA LEU A 601 3.91 -28.60 -17.37
C LEU A 601 4.29 -27.12 -17.48
N GLY A 602 3.88 -26.31 -16.50
CA GLY A 602 4.11 -24.87 -16.50
C GLY A 602 2.98 -24.13 -15.79
N SER A 603 3.14 -22.81 -15.70
CA SER A 603 2.19 -21.95 -15.00
C SER A 603 2.00 -20.61 -15.70
N ASN A 604 0.80 -20.07 -15.54
CA ASN A 604 0.48 -18.70 -15.90
C ASN A 604 0.31 -17.89 -14.61
N ASN A 605 1.04 -16.78 -14.50
CA ASN A 605 0.80 -15.77 -13.48
C ASN A 605 -0.29 -14.82 -13.96
N ILE A 606 -1.26 -14.56 -13.10
CA ILE A 606 -2.31 -13.57 -13.30
C ILE A 606 -2.00 -12.42 -12.35
N PHE A 607 -1.80 -11.24 -12.87
CA PHE A 607 -1.63 -10.05 -12.07
C PHE A 607 -2.87 -9.16 -12.18
N LEU A 608 -3.35 -8.65 -11.05
CA LEU A 608 -4.46 -7.71 -11.00
C LEU A 608 -4.04 -6.49 -10.19
N THR A 609 -4.20 -5.31 -10.78
CA THR A 609 -3.95 -4.03 -10.10
C THR A 609 -5.20 -3.18 -10.15
N LYS A 610 -5.63 -2.73 -8.96
CA LYS A 610 -6.70 -1.75 -8.84
C LYS A 610 -6.13 -0.34 -8.89
N LYS A 611 -6.71 0.49 -9.74
CA LYS A 611 -6.47 1.94 -9.82
C LYS A 611 -7.77 2.66 -9.50
N LEU A 612 -7.66 3.77 -8.77
CA LEU A 612 -8.79 4.66 -8.59
C LEU A 612 -8.93 5.60 -9.80
N PRO A 613 -10.15 6.02 -10.14
CA PRO A 613 -10.37 7.01 -11.19
C PRO A 613 -9.70 8.34 -10.85
N VAL A 614 -9.02 8.95 -11.81
CA VAL A 614 -8.28 10.22 -11.62
C VAL A 614 -9.09 11.47 -12.00
N GLY A 615 -10.34 11.30 -12.41
CA GLY A 615 -11.24 12.38 -12.77
C GLY A 615 -12.69 11.88 -12.85
N VAL A 616 -13.61 12.79 -13.14
CA VAL A 616 -15.02 12.42 -13.42
C VAL A 616 -15.14 11.67 -14.76
N PRO A 617 -16.28 11.02 -15.06
CA PRO A 617 -16.51 10.35 -16.34
C PRO A 617 -16.12 11.22 -17.56
N SER A 618 -15.34 10.64 -18.47
CA SER A 618 -14.68 11.39 -19.57
C SER A 618 -15.65 11.96 -20.61
N ASP A 619 -16.87 11.46 -20.65
CA ASP A 619 -17.94 11.94 -21.52
C ASP A 619 -18.68 13.16 -20.93
N PHE A 620 -18.44 13.52 -19.67
CA PHE A 620 -19.01 14.72 -19.04
C PHE A 620 -18.31 16.01 -19.49
N SER A 621 -19.09 17.02 -19.86
CA SER A 621 -18.56 18.32 -20.28
C SER A 621 -19.56 19.46 -20.12
N ALA A 622 -19.08 20.72 -20.06
CA ALA A 622 -19.93 21.89 -20.25
C ALA A 622 -20.34 22.04 -21.72
N LYS A 623 -21.55 22.56 -21.95
CA LYS A 623 -22.01 22.97 -23.27
C LYS A 623 -21.25 24.20 -23.76
N THR A 624 -21.24 24.41 -25.07
CA THR A 624 -20.72 25.64 -25.68
C THR A 624 -21.45 26.83 -25.06
N TYR A 625 -20.70 27.77 -24.48
CA TYR A 625 -21.18 28.93 -23.70
C TYR A 625 -21.88 28.61 -22.37
N GLY A 626 -21.87 27.36 -21.91
CA GLY A 626 -22.40 27.01 -20.58
C GLY A 626 -21.56 27.63 -19.45
N ILE A 627 -20.24 27.68 -19.63
CA ILE A 627 -19.30 28.39 -18.77
C ILE A 627 -18.50 29.33 -19.66
N VAL A 628 -18.52 30.62 -19.33
CA VAL A 628 -17.81 31.68 -20.05
C VAL A 628 -16.84 32.33 -19.08
N ASP A 629 -15.56 32.38 -19.44
CA ASP A 629 -14.48 32.94 -18.62
C ASP A 629 -14.45 32.38 -17.18
N GLY A 630 -14.68 31.06 -17.04
CA GLY A 630 -14.71 30.38 -15.74
C GLY A 630 -15.98 30.60 -14.91
N VAL A 631 -17.01 31.22 -15.49
CA VAL A 631 -18.26 31.54 -14.80
C VAL A 631 -19.46 30.87 -15.48
N LEU A 632 -20.20 30.07 -14.72
CA LEU A 632 -21.55 29.61 -15.03
C LEU A 632 -22.56 30.69 -14.59
N THR A 633 -23.24 31.33 -15.54
CA THR A 633 -24.34 32.24 -15.19
C THR A 633 -25.66 31.50 -15.25
N ILE A 634 -26.28 31.32 -14.09
CA ILE A 634 -27.58 30.68 -13.93
C ILE A 634 -28.67 31.74 -14.06
N TYR A 635 -29.58 31.50 -14.99
CA TYR A 635 -30.81 32.25 -15.15
C TYR A 635 -32.00 31.39 -14.70
N PRO A 636 -32.41 31.47 -13.42
CA PRO A 636 -33.44 30.59 -12.89
C PRO A 636 -34.82 30.98 -13.42
N THR A 637 -35.70 29.99 -13.63
CA THR A 637 -37.12 30.20 -13.89
C THR A 637 -37.87 30.34 -12.55
N PRO A 638 -38.72 31.36 -12.35
CA PRO A 638 -39.58 31.48 -11.17
C PRO A 638 -40.55 30.31 -11.01
N ASP A 639 -40.79 29.90 -9.77
CA ASP A 639 -41.84 28.96 -9.37
C ASP A 639 -43.05 29.69 -8.75
N ASN A 640 -44.07 28.91 -8.36
CA ASN A 640 -45.31 29.44 -7.77
C ASN A 640 -45.10 30.15 -6.42
N ALA A 641 -43.95 29.98 -5.77
CA ALA A 641 -43.58 30.61 -4.50
C ALA A 641 -42.62 31.81 -4.69
N GLY A 642 -42.29 32.18 -5.93
CA GLY A 642 -41.33 33.24 -6.24
C GLY A 642 -39.87 32.84 -6.00
N LYS A 643 -39.58 31.53 -5.95
CA LYS A 643 -38.22 30.97 -5.88
C LYS A 643 -37.76 30.52 -7.26
N GLY A 644 -36.46 30.41 -7.46
CA GLY A 644 -35.88 30.04 -8.75
C GLY A 644 -35.63 28.54 -8.91
N LYS A 645 -35.76 28.08 -10.14
CA LYS A 645 -35.44 26.72 -10.60
C LYS A 645 -34.51 26.74 -11.80
N TYR A 646 -33.51 25.86 -11.86
CA TYR A 646 -32.56 25.76 -12.98
C TYR A 646 -32.19 24.31 -13.30
N PHE A 647 -32.27 23.89 -14.57
CA PHE A 647 -31.99 22.50 -14.96
C PHE A 647 -30.55 22.32 -15.46
N MET A 648 -29.86 21.28 -14.98
CA MET A 648 -28.44 21.05 -15.32
C MET A 648 -28.19 20.78 -16.80
N LYS A 649 -29.17 20.22 -17.52
CA LYS A 649 -29.10 20.07 -18.99
C LYS A 649 -28.90 21.38 -19.74
N GLN A 650 -29.14 22.54 -19.13
CA GLN A 650 -28.93 23.83 -19.78
C GLN A 650 -27.43 24.15 -19.90
N ALA A 651 -26.61 23.74 -18.94
CA ALA A 651 -25.17 24.02 -18.91
C ALA A 651 -24.27 22.83 -19.26
N PHE A 652 -24.72 21.59 -19.07
CA PHE A 652 -23.86 20.41 -19.15
C PHE A 652 -24.36 19.35 -20.15
N ASN A 653 -23.42 18.65 -20.76
CA ASN A 653 -23.62 17.43 -21.54
C ASN A 653 -23.37 16.20 -20.65
N ASN A 654 -24.13 15.13 -20.87
CA ASN A 654 -23.98 13.85 -20.17
C ASN A 654 -24.02 13.97 -18.64
N TRP A 655 -24.82 14.90 -18.10
CA TRP A 655 -25.13 14.92 -16.68
C TRP A 655 -25.89 13.64 -16.32
N ALA A 656 -25.27 12.80 -15.50
CA ALA A 656 -25.78 11.49 -15.12
C ALA A 656 -26.05 11.42 -13.61
N PRO A 657 -26.66 10.33 -13.11
CA PRO A 657 -26.72 10.08 -11.67
C PRO A 657 -25.32 10.11 -11.04
N TYR A 658 -25.26 10.41 -9.75
CA TYR A 658 -24.02 10.46 -8.93
C TYR A 658 -23.12 11.69 -9.16
N PHE A 659 -23.50 12.58 -10.08
CA PHE A 659 -22.98 13.95 -10.09
C PHE A 659 -23.70 14.82 -9.04
N ASP A 660 -22.91 15.65 -8.37
CA ASP A 660 -23.36 16.63 -7.39
C ASP A 660 -22.74 18.00 -7.68
N LEU A 661 -23.50 19.07 -7.45
CA LEU A 661 -23.04 20.46 -7.61
C LEU A 661 -23.06 21.16 -6.25
N GLY A 662 -21.86 21.37 -5.70
CA GLY A 662 -21.66 22.29 -4.59
C GLY A 662 -21.54 23.73 -5.10
N ILE A 663 -22.34 24.64 -4.56
CA ILE A 663 -22.18 26.09 -4.72
C ILE A 663 -22.03 26.66 -3.30
N ASP A 664 -20.88 27.27 -3.05
CA ASP A 664 -20.51 27.76 -1.72
C ASP A 664 -21.53 28.76 -1.17
N GLY A 665 -21.99 28.53 0.06
CA GLY A 665 -23.03 29.32 0.72
C GLY A 665 -24.44 29.23 0.10
N VAL A 666 -24.67 28.35 -0.89
CA VAL A 666 -25.97 28.22 -1.58
C VAL A 666 -26.57 26.82 -1.50
N THR A 667 -25.84 25.74 -1.84
CA THR A 667 -26.46 24.40 -2.01
C THR A 667 -26.26 23.43 -0.84
N ASN A 668 -25.26 23.63 0.02
CA ASN A 668 -24.80 22.60 0.98
C ASN A 668 -25.03 22.91 2.48
N THR A 669 -25.54 24.08 2.85
CA THR A 669 -25.57 24.52 4.26
C THR A 669 -26.92 25.03 4.75
N ASP A 670 -27.94 25.15 3.88
CA ASP A 670 -29.20 25.79 4.23
C ASP A 670 -30.40 24.94 3.77
N PRO A 671 -31.21 24.37 4.69
CA PRO A 671 -32.39 23.60 4.32
C PRO A 671 -33.46 24.42 3.58
N ILE A 672 -33.29 25.74 3.40
CA ILE A 672 -34.29 26.65 2.82
C ILE A 672 -33.79 27.32 1.51
N LYS A 673 -32.50 27.21 1.14
CA LYS A 673 -31.93 27.83 -0.08
C LYS A 673 -31.23 26.81 -0.97
N GLY A 674 -31.46 26.93 -2.29
CA GLY A 674 -30.64 26.28 -3.32
C GLY A 674 -30.53 24.75 -3.17
N GLN A 675 -31.61 24.06 -2.80
CA GLN A 675 -31.55 22.61 -2.65
C GLN A 675 -31.23 21.95 -4.00
N TYR A 676 -30.05 21.35 -4.11
CA TYR A 676 -29.77 20.42 -5.20
C TYR A 676 -30.56 19.14 -4.92
N THR A 677 -31.72 19.02 -5.55
CA THR A 677 -32.56 17.84 -5.45
C THR A 677 -32.40 17.04 -6.73
N THR A 678 -31.63 15.96 -6.67
CA THR A 678 -32.07 14.75 -7.35
C THR A 678 -33.23 14.23 -6.50
N ASP A 679 -34.48 14.22 -7.00
CA ASP A 679 -35.60 13.69 -6.20
C ASP A 679 -35.14 12.37 -5.55
N ASN A 680 -35.23 12.31 -4.21
CA ASN A 680 -34.61 11.28 -3.34
C ASN A 680 -35.14 9.85 -3.57
N THR A 681 -35.76 9.59 -4.72
CA THR A 681 -36.29 8.31 -5.19
C THR A 681 -35.99 8.02 -6.67
N ASN A 682 -35.37 8.92 -7.45
CA ASN A 682 -35.00 8.65 -8.85
C ASN A 682 -33.61 9.20 -9.22
N LYS A 683 -32.71 8.25 -9.47
CA LYS A 683 -31.37 8.41 -10.08
C LYS A 683 -31.52 8.90 -11.52
N GLY A 684 -31.83 10.18 -11.72
CA GLY A 684 -32.25 10.71 -13.02
C GLY A 684 -31.13 11.12 -13.98
N ASP A 685 -31.42 11.06 -15.29
CA ASP A 685 -30.59 11.65 -16.34
C ASP A 685 -30.67 13.20 -16.34
N ALA A 686 -29.93 13.86 -17.23
CA ALA A 686 -29.88 15.32 -17.37
C ALA A 686 -31.25 16.04 -17.41
N SER A 687 -32.34 15.36 -17.77
CA SER A 687 -33.69 15.91 -17.86
C SER A 687 -34.35 16.23 -16.51
N THR A 688 -33.94 15.58 -15.42
CA THR A 688 -34.54 15.77 -14.09
C THR A 688 -33.63 16.47 -13.08
N ALA A 689 -32.30 16.48 -13.30
CA ALA A 689 -31.36 17.16 -12.40
C ALA A 689 -31.52 18.68 -12.46
N ASN A 690 -31.79 19.30 -11.32
CA ASN A 690 -32.02 20.75 -11.22
C ASN A 690 -31.65 21.30 -9.84
N ILE A 691 -31.38 22.61 -9.80
CA ILE A 691 -31.34 23.40 -8.57
C ILE A 691 -32.75 23.93 -8.33
N ASN A 692 -33.33 23.65 -7.18
CA ASN A 692 -34.61 24.19 -6.75
C ASN A 692 -34.43 25.20 -5.61
N ASN A 693 -35.50 25.93 -5.28
CA ASN A 693 -35.54 26.85 -4.14
C ASN A 693 -34.42 27.91 -4.17
N ILE A 694 -33.99 28.35 -5.36
CA ILE A 694 -33.01 29.44 -5.49
C ILE A 694 -33.65 30.69 -4.90
N ASP A 695 -32.99 31.29 -3.90
CA ASP A 695 -33.53 32.45 -3.20
C ASP A 695 -33.54 33.67 -4.14
N ALA A 696 -34.64 34.42 -4.15
CA ALA A 696 -34.74 35.64 -4.97
C ALA A 696 -33.60 36.62 -4.65
N ASN A 697 -33.23 36.75 -3.37
CA ASN A 697 -32.21 37.68 -2.90
C ASN A 697 -30.79 37.50 -3.49
N ILE A 698 -30.48 36.30 -4.01
CA ILE A 698 -29.17 36.05 -4.63
C ILE A 698 -29.19 36.28 -6.15
N ILE A 699 -30.38 36.45 -6.74
CA ILE A 699 -30.54 36.75 -8.16
C ILE A 699 -30.19 38.23 -8.38
N ASN A 700 -29.27 38.50 -9.32
CA ASN A 700 -28.74 39.82 -9.64
C ASN A 700 -27.98 40.51 -8.49
N ASP A 701 -27.45 39.75 -7.53
CA ASP A 701 -26.66 40.30 -6.42
C ASP A 701 -25.20 40.65 -6.82
N ARG A 702 -24.83 40.31 -8.07
CA ARG A 702 -23.53 40.51 -8.72
C ARG A 702 -22.36 39.71 -8.12
N LYS A 703 -22.63 38.79 -7.17
CA LYS A 703 -21.60 37.94 -6.59
C LYS A 703 -21.33 36.71 -7.43
N ALA A 704 -20.09 36.24 -7.39
CA ALA A 704 -19.67 34.96 -7.92
C ALA A 704 -19.44 34.01 -6.75
N TYR A 705 -20.03 32.82 -6.82
CA TYR A 705 -19.95 31.79 -5.80
C TYR A 705 -19.04 30.66 -6.28
N ALA A 706 -18.04 30.28 -5.49
CA ALA A 706 -17.19 29.14 -5.82
C ALA A 706 -18.07 27.89 -6.01
N SER A 707 -17.82 27.15 -7.09
CA SER A 707 -18.65 26.01 -7.48
C SER A 707 -17.79 24.80 -7.80
N VAL A 708 -18.24 23.64 -7.34
CA VAL A 708 -17.53 22.38 -7.45
C VAL A 708 -18.51 21.32 -7.92
N ILE A 709 -18.20 20.66 -9.02
CA ILE A 709 -18.92 19.47 -9.44
C ILE A 709 -18.15 18.26 -8.94
N THR A 710 -18.82 17.32 -8.29
CA THR A 710 -18.21 16.05 -7.87
C THR A 710 -18.96 14.88 -8.49
N TYR A 711 -18.24 13.83 -8.86
CA TYR A 711 -18.81 12.54 -9.26
C TYR A 711 -18.48 11.48 -8.22
N ASN A 712 -19.50 10.79 -7.75
CA ASN A 712 -19.37 9.70 -6.78
C ASN A 712 -19.21 8.36 -7.52
N TYR A 713 -18.08 7.67 -7.32
CA TYR A 713 -17.79 6.34 -7.87
C TYR A 713 -18.26 5.19 -6.98
N GLY A 714 -18.77 5.48 -5.79
CA GLY A 714 -19.20 4.49 -4.80
C GLY A 714 -18.10 4.14 -3.81
N TRP A 715 -18.28 3.02 -3.11
CA TRP A 715 -17.39 2.51 -2.07
C TRP A 715 -16.28 1.69 -2.72
N VAL A 716 -15.41 2.37 -3.46
CA VAL A 716 -14.36 1.71 -4.25
C VAL A 716 -12.97 1.86 -3.64
N MET A 717 -12.83 2.52 -2.49
CA MET A 717 -11.54 2.70 -1.83
C MET A 717 -11.26 1.52 -0.89
N PHE A 718 -9.99 1.14 -0.75
CA PHE A 718 -9.58 0.10 0.18
C PHE A 718 -9.87 0.46 1.63
N GLU A 719 -10.38 -0.51 2.38
CA GLU A 719 -10.69 -0.40 3.80
C GLU A 719 -9.91 -1.49 4.57
N PRO A 720 -8.87 -1.12 5.33
CA PRO A 720 -8.12 -2.10 6.12
C PRO A 720 -8.94 -2.62 7.31
N GLU A 721 -8.79 -3.90 7.64
CA GLU A 721 -9.44 -4.50 8.80
C GLU A 721 -8.84 -4.03 10.13
N GLY A 722 -9.68 -3.91 11.16
CA GLY A 722 -9.22 -3.88 12.55
C GLY A 722 -8.85 -2.52 13.16
N HIS A 723 -8.93 -1.40 12.42
CA HIS A 723 -8.63 -0.08 12.99
C HIS A 723 -9.67 0.99 12.63
N GLY A 724 -10.72 1.10 13.45
CA GLY A 724 -11.30 2.37 13.91
C GLY A 724 -11.77 3.43 12.90
N THR A 725 -11.90 3.15 11.61
CA THR A 725 -12.45 4.13 10.67
C THR A 725 -13.97 4.11 10.77
N THR A 726 -14.50 5.11 11.49
CA THR A 726 -15.90 5.55 11.41
C THR A 726 -16.30 5.68 9.95
N ASN A 727 -17.29 4.89 9.51
CA ASN A 727 -17.95 4.95 8.19
C ASN A 727 -17.08 5.52 7.06
N PRO A 728 -16.49 4.67 6.21
CA PRO A 728 -15.80 5.13 5.01
C PRO A 728 -16.69 6.10 4.22
N ASN A 729 -16.10 7.10 3.57
CA ASN A 729 -16.88 7.95 2.67
C ASN A 729 -16.76 7.38 1.26
N PRO A 730 -17.81 7.49 0.43
CA PRO A 730 -17.72 7.06 -0.95
C PRO A 730 -16.64 7.87 -1.69
N TYR A 731 -15.92 7.22 -2.61
CA TYR A 731 -14.87 7.85 -3.39
C TYR A 731 -15.48 8.83 -4.39
N LYS A 732 -15.01 10.08 -4.35
CA LYS A 732 -15.48 11.16 -5.23
C LYS A 732 -14.33 11.79 -5.98
N GLN A 733 -14.60 12.19 -7.23
CA GLN A 733 -13.70 12.99 -8.03
C GLN A 733 -14.32 14.34 -8.35
N THR A 734 -13.49 15.39 -8.33
CA THR A 734 -13.92 16.76 -8.63
C THR A 734 -13.71 17.06 -10.11
N TRP A 735 -14.70 17.69 -10.73
CA TRP A 735 -14.59 18.29 -12.05
C TRP A 735 -14.28 19.78 -11.91
N ASN A 736 -13.25 20.24 -12.63
CA ASN A 736 -12.74 21.60 -12.85
C ASN A 736 -13.31 22.74 -11.98
N ASP A 737 -12.44 23.63 -11.52
CA ASP A 737 -12.88 24.82 -10.78
C ASP A 737 -13.63 25.82 -11.68
N PHE A 738 -14.77 26.29 -11.20
CA PHE A 738 -15.53 27.38 -11.81
C PHE A 738 -16.30 28.15 -10.74
N SER A 739 -16.91 29.27 -11.13
CA SER A 739 -17.83 30.03 -10.27
C SER A 739 -19.23 30.06 -10.85
N THR A 740 -20.23 30.15 -9.98
CA THR A 740 -21.63 30.35 -10.37
C THR A 740 -22.07 31.77 -10.05
N LYS A 741 -22.79 32.41 -10.97
CA LYS A 741 -23.53 33.66 -10.74
C LYS A 741 -25.02 33.42 -10.98
N PHE A 742 -25.87 34.12 -10.24
CA PHE A 742 -27.31 34.09 -10.48
C PHE A 742 -27.73 35.39 -11.17
N GLY A 743 -27.93 35.32 -12.49
CA GLY A 743 -28.31 36.47 -13.32
C GLY A 743 -29.82 36.73 -13.28
N CYS A 744 -30.22 37.99 -13.48
CA CYS A 744 -31.62 38.31 -13.73
C CYS A 744 -31.85 38.36 -15.24
N TRP A 745 -32.74 37.51 -15.73
CA TRP A 745 -33.05 37.37 -17.15
C TRP A 745 -33.33 38.70 -17.84
N VAL A 746 -34.13 39.55 -17.19
CA VAL A 746 -34.59 40.83 -17.71
C VAL A 746 -33.45 41.85 -17.77
N VAL A 747 -32.64 41.91 -16.71
CA VAL A 747 -31.54 42.86 -16.58
C VAL A 747 -30.41 42.55 -17.56
N ASP A 748 -30.15 41.26 -17.78
CA ASP A 748 -29.05 40.80 -18.62
C ASP A 748 -29.45 40.63 -20.10
N CYS A 749 -30.70 40.94 -20.46
CA CYS A 749 -31.11 41.03 -21.86
C CYS A 749 -30.46 42.24 -22.55
N GLU A 750 -30.05 42.06 -23.80
CA GLU A 750 -29.65 43.17 -24.67
C GLU A 750 -30.88 43.70 -25.40
N TYR A 751 -31.20 44.97 -25.25
CA TYR A 751 -32.37 45.59 -25.85
C TYR A 751 -31.98 46.34 -27.13
N LYS A 752 -32.84 46.28 -28.16
CA LYS A 752 -32.61 46.92 -29.45
C LYS A 752 -33.84 47.64 -29.95
N TRP A 753 -33.59 48.76 -30.63
CA TRP A 753 -34.59 49.38 -31.48
C TRP A 753 -34.96 48.42 -32.62
N SER A 754 -36.25 48.27 -32.92
CA SER A 754 -36.66 47.55 -34.14
C SER A 754 -36.23 48.32 -35.40
N VAL A 755 -36.13 49.64 -35.30
CA VAL A 755 -35.52 50.54 -36.27
C VAL A 755 -34.98 51.76 -35.53
N GLU A 756 -33.77 52.24 -35.86
CA GLU A 756 -33.20 53.41 -35.21
C GLU A 756 -34.14 54.62 -35.33
N PRO A 757 -34.47 55.29 -34.22
CA PRO A 757 -35.41 56.39 -34.23
C PRO A 757 -34.73 57.68 -34.70
N VAL A 758 -35.46 58.47 -35.48
CA VAL A 758 -35.12 59.87 -35.73
C VAL A 758 -36.05 60.71 -34.88
N VAL A 759 -35.48 61.47 -33.94
CA VAL A 759 -36.24 62.26 -32.97
C VAL A 759 -35.88 63.72 -33.11
N TYR A 760 -36.87 64.58 -33.33
CA TYR A 760 -36.65 66.04 -33.44
C TYR A 760 -37.01 66.77 -32.15
N TYR A 761 -36.25 67.81 -31.85
CA TYR A 761 -36.38 68.61 -30.64
C TYR A 761 -37.80 69.19 -30.49
N ARG A 762 -38.45 68.88 -29.36
CA ARG A 762 -39.78 69.37 -28.95
C ARG A 762 -40.92 69.13 -29.97
N GLU A 763 -40.80 68.12 -30.82
CA GLU A 763 -41.91 67.68 -31.67
C GLU A 763 -42.69 66.56 -30.98
N ASP A 764 -44.02 66.71 -30.93
CA ASP A 764 -44.90 65.61 -30.56
C ASP A 764 -44.77 64.50 -31.61
N GLN A 765 -44.22 63.36 -31.20
CA GLN A 765 -43.86 62.31 -32.13
C GLN A 765 -43.96 60.92 -31.52
N TYR A 766 -44.15 59.93 -32.41
CA TYR A 766 -44.16 58.53 -32.06
C TYR A 766 -42.93 57.85 -32.63
N ILE A 767 -42.09 57.31 -31.75
CA ILE A 767 -41.06 56.36 -32.13
C ILE A 767 -41.75 55.01 -32.38
N LYS A 768 -41.94 54.69 -33.66
CA LYS A 768 -42.58 53.45 -34.12
C LYS A 768 -41.54 52.36 -34.35
N GLY A 769 -41.95 51.10 -34.22
CA GLY A 769 -41.14 49.97 -34.67
C GLY A 769 -41.05 49.88 -36.21
N LYS A 770 -40.34 48.87 -36.69
CA LYS A 770 -40.12 48.68 -38.13
C LYS A 770 -41.42 48.41 -38.87
N ILE A 771 -41.72 49.25 -39.86
CA ILE A 771 -42.85 49.08 -40.79
C ILE A 771 -42.33 48.51 -42.09
N THR A 772 -42.81 47.34 -42.49
CA THR A 772 -42.49 46.72 -43.78
C THR A 772 -43.64 46.97 -44.75
N LYS A 773 -43.33 47.46 -45.95
CA LYS A 773 -44.30 47.72 -47.02
C LYS A 773 -43.95 46.90 -48.25
N ASN A 774 -44.96 46.44 -48.99
CA ASN A 774 -44.74 45.84 -50.32
C ASN A 774 -44.44 46.92 -51.38
N ASP A 775 -44.13 46.50 -52.61
CA ASP A 775 -43.82 47.38 -53.74
C ASP A 775 -44.94 48.38 -54.11
N LYS A 776 -46.16 48.18 -53.57
CA LYS A 776 -47.32 49.07 -53.74
C LYS A 776 -47.53 50.01 -52.54
N GLY A 777 -46.59 50.06 -51.60
CA GLY A 777 -46.65 50.90 -50.40
C GLY A 777 -47.64 50.43 -49.32
N THR A 778 -48.23 49.24 -49.46
CA THR A 778 -49.14 48.67 -48.45
C THR A 778 -48.32 48.04 -47.33
N VAL A 779 -48.67 48.33 -46.08
CA VAL A 779 -48.01 47.73 -44.89
C VAL A 779 -48.29 46.22 -44.86
N THR A 780 -47.23 45.42 -44.83
CA THR A 780 -47.28 43.95 -44.76
C THR A 780 -46.82 43.40 -43.41
N ALA A 781 -46.05 44.17 -42.65
CA ALA A 781 -45.69 43.84 -41.27
C ALA A 781 -45.40 45.12 -40.48
N PHE A 782 -45.70 45.09 -39.18
CA PHE A 782 -45.36 46.16 -38.25
C PHE A 782 -44.86 45.51 -36.95
N GLU A 783 -43.69 45.91 -36.48
CA GLU A 783 -43.04 45.38 -35.27
C GLU A 783 -43.26 46.31 -34.07
N ASN A 784 -43.16 45.77 -32.84
CA ASN A 784 -43.09 46.60 -31.64
C ASN A 784 -41.82 47.47 -31.67
N VAL A 785 -41.86 48.62 -31.00
CA VAL A 785 -40.77 49.61 -31.01
C VAL A 785 -39.41 49.07 -30.57
N ILE A 786 -39.41 48.11 -29.63
CA ILE A 786 -38.19 47.51 -29.09
C ILE A 786 -38.28 45.98 -29.13
N LYS A 787 -37.12 45.34 -29.24
CA LYS A 787 -36.91 43.89 -29.09
C LYS A 787 -35.87 43.67 -28.01
N ALA A 788 -35.89 42.49 -27.39
CA ALA A 788 -34.82 42.05 -26.50
C ALA A 788 -34.10 40.82 -27.09
N ILE A 789 -32.83 40.67 -26.76
CA ILE A 789 -32.01 39.52 -27.06
C ILE A 789 -31.61 38.92 -25.72
N THR A 790 -32.00 37.67 -25.51
CA THR A 790 -31.75 36.97 -24.25
C THR A 790 -30.25 36.73 -24.04
N PRO A 791 -29.82 36.45 -22.81
CA PRO A 791 -28.45 36.01 -22.54
C PRO A 791 -28.01 34.81 -23.41
N TYR A 792 -28.94 33.94 -23.78
CA TYR A 792 -28.72 32.79 -24.68
C TYR A 792 -28.89 33.11 -26.17
N LYS A 793 -28.88 34.40 -26.54
CA LYS A 793 -28.91 34.92 -27.92
C LYS A 793 -30.20 34.65 -28.71
N ALA A 794 -31.31 34.32 -28.04
CA ALA A 794 -32.63 34.27 -28.67
C ALA A 794 -33.23 35.68 -28.76
N THR A 795 -33.86 36.03 -29.89
CA THR A 795 -34.61 37.29 -30.01
C THR A 795 -36.01 37.08 -29.45
N VAL A 796 -36.48 38.02 -28.61
CA VAL A 796 -37.77 37.96 -27.93
C VAL A 796 -38.53 39.27 -28.07
N ASP A 797 -39.86 39.19 -28.06
CA ASP A 797 -40.74 40.37 -28.06
C ASP A 797 -41.21 40.64 -26.62
N PRO A 798 -40.66 41.67 -25.94
CA PRO A 798 -40.99 41.92 -24.54
C PRO A 798 -42.43 42.43 -24.34
N PHE A 799 -43.18 42.72 -25.41
CA PHE A 799 -44.61 43.09 -25.36
C PHE A 799 -45.56 41.91 -25.64
N ASP A 800 -45.06 40.70 -25.87
CA ASP A 800 -45.89 39.51 -26.03
C ASP A 800 -45.97 38.73 -24.71
N ALA A 801 -47.12 38.78 -24.04
CA ALA A 801 -47.41 37.98 -22.85
C ALA A 801 -47.22 36.48 -23.02
N ASN A 802 -47.14 35.95 -24.24
CA ASN A 802 -47.00 34.52 -24.50
C ASN A 802 -45.63 34.12 -25.05
N ASP A 803 -44.67 35.05 -25.15
CA ASP A 803 -43.33 34.70 -25.62
C ASP A 803 -42.66 33.76 -24.59
N PRO A 804 -42.35 32.50 -24.97
CA PRO A 804 -41.84 31.49 -24.04
C PRO A 804 -40.45 31.81 -23.49
N ASN A 805 -39.75 32.77 -24.08
CA ASN A 805 -38.44 33.24 -23.65
C ASN A 805 -38.51 34.58 -22.90
N TRP A 806 -39.70 35.08 -22.58
CA TRP A 806 -39.92 36.31 -21.78
C TRP A 806 -40.90 36.07 -20.64
N GLU A 807 -42.07 35.51 -20.95
CA GLU A 807 -43.17 35.28 -20.02
C GLU A 807 -42.75 34.61 -18.71
N PRO A 808 -41.87 33.58 -18.70
CA PRO A 808 -41.54 32.93 -17.44
C PRO A 808 -40.82 33.86 -16.45
N TRP A 809 -40.09 34.88 -16.92
CA TRP A 809 -39.22 35.70 -16.09
C TRP A 809 -39.75 37.11 -15.82
N ALA A 810 -40.57 37.66 -16.71
CA ALA A 810 -41.06 39.03 -16.63
C ALA A 810 -42.52 39.16 -17.06
N ASN A 811 -43.15 40.23 -16.58
CA ASN A 811 -44.41 40.67 -17.15
C ASN A 811 -44.17 41.33 -18.52
N GLU A 812 -45.15 41.24 -19.42
CA GLU A 812 -45.10 41.96 -20.69
C GLU A 812 -44.98 43.47 -20.46
N LEU A 813 -44.20 44.13 -21.31
CA LEU A 813 -44.22 45.58 -21.42
C LEU A 813 -45.54 46.00 -22.05
N ASN A 814 -46.10 47.10 -21.57
CA ASN A 814 -47.38 47.61 -22.03
C ASN A 814 -47.46 49.13 -21.81
N THR A 815 -48.62 49.73 -22.07
CA THR A 815 -48.83 51.17 -21.96
C THR A 815 -48.68 51.73 -20.53
N ASN A 816 -48.68 50.87 -19.52
CA ASN A 816 -48.46 51.24 -18.12
C ASN A 816 -47.01 51.06 -17.67
N THR A 817 -46.13 50.47 -18.51
CA THR A 817 -44.71 50.35 -18.21
C THR A 817 -44.09 51.74 -18.09
N PRO A 818 -43.48 52.09 -16.94
CA PRO A 818 -42.82 53.38 -16.78
C PRO A 818 -41.63 53.51 -17.73
N ILE A 819 -41.51 54.69 -18.33
CA ILE A 819 -40.40 55.08 -19.19
C ILE A 819 -39.93 56.47 -18.76
N THR A 820 -38.62 56.60 -18.59
CA THR A 820 -37.95 57.87 -18.28
C THR A 820 -36.88 58.09 -19.33
N LEU A 821 -36.66 59.35 -19.69
CA LEU A 821 -35.58 59.75 -20.58
C LEU A 821 -34.50 60.43 -19.75
N ILE A 822 -33.25 60.11 -20.03
CA ILE A 822 -32.08 60.70 -19.36
C ILE A 822 -31.22 61.39 -20.41
N THR A 823 -30.80 62.62 -20.14
CA THR A 823 -29.80 63.37 -20.91
C THR A 823 -28.58 63.65 -20.04
N VAL A 824 -27.50 64.11 -20.66
CA VAL A 824 -26.31 64.58 -19.95
C VAL A 824 -26.31 66.11 -19.99
N ASN A 825 -26.22 66.75 -18.83
CA ASN A 825 -26.15 68.22 -18.75
C ASN A 825 -24.74 68.73 -19.11
N GLU A 826 -24.58 70.05 -19.19
CA GLU A 826 -23.29 70.70 -19.54
C GLU A 826 -22.15 70.36 -18.56
N SER A 827 -22.49 69.95 -17.32
CA SER A 827 -21.56 69.51 -16.28
C SER A 827 -21.10 68.05 -16.44
N GLY A 828 -21.68 67.30 -17.39
CA GLY A 828 -21.43 65.87 -17.58
C GLY A 828 -22.27 64.94 -16.69
N GLU A 829 -23.26 65.47 -15.96
CA GLU A 829 -24.12 64.68 -15.07
C GLU A 829 -25.36 64.16 -15.80
N LYS A 830 -25.77 62.93 -15.48
CA LYS A 830 -27.03 62.33 -15.95
C LYS A 830 -28.22 63.00 -15.26
N VAL A 831 -29.09 63.64 -16.02
CA VAL A 831 -30.31 64.31 -15.54
C VAL A 831 -31.53 63.78 -16.28
N GLU A 832 -32.71 63.85 -15.64
CA GLU A 832 -33.96 63.53 -16.32
C GLU A 832 -34.19 64.53 -17.47
N ASN A 833 -34.58 64.01 -18.63
CA ASN A 833 -34.80 64.79 -19.83
C ASN A 833 -35.92 65.80 -19.56
N GLU A 834 -35.57 67.08 -19.66
CA GLU A 834 -36.50 68.17 -19.40
C GLU A 834 -37.34 68.54 -20.63
N TYR A 835 -37.14 67.91 -21.80
CA TYR A 835 -37.73 68.28 -23.09
C TYR A 835 -38.96 67.44 -23.46
N PHE A 836 -38.99 66.18 -23.02
CA PHE A 836 -40.02 65.22 -23.36
C PHE A 836 -40.47 64.42 -22.15
N LYS A 837 -41.79 64.25 -22.04
CA LYS A 837 -42.39 63.17 -21.28
C LYS A 837 -42.61 61.97 -22.20
N ALA A 838 -42.01 60.84 -21.87
CA ALA A 838 -42.17 59.61 -22.65
C ALA A 838 -43.30 58.74 -22.09
N SER A 839 -44.01 58.02 -22.95
CA SER A 839 -44.93 56.93 -22.55
C SER A 839 -45.07 55.89 -23.65
N PHE A 840 -45.34 54.63 -23.28
CA PHE A 840 -45.72 53.62 -24.28
C PHE A 840 -47.17 53.83 -24.72
N LYS A 841 -47.40 53.79 -26.04
CA LYS A 841 -48.72 53.92 -26.67
C LYS A 841 -48.90 52.87 -27.77
N VAL A 842 -50.12 52.37 -27.93
CA VAL A 842 -50.48 51.51 -29.06
C VAL A 842 -50.80 52.39 -30.26
N VAL A 843 -50.15 52.13 -31.39
CA VAL A 843 -50.41 52.79 -32.68
C VAL A 843 -50.78 51.75 -33.73
N GLU A 844 -51.55 52.17 -34.73
CA GLU A 844 -52.04 51.31 -35.81
C GLU A 844 -51.48 51.75 -37.16
N GLU A 845 -50.91 50.81 -37.91
CA GLU A 845 -50.38 51.02 -39.26
C GLU A 845 -50.89 49.89 -40.17
N GLY A 846 -51.65 50.25 -41.22
CA GLY A 846 -52.22 49.27 -42.16
C GLY A 846 -53.08 48.18 -41.51
N GLY A 847 -53.77 48.49 -40.40
CA GLY A 847 -54.61 47.55 -39.65
C GLY A 847 -53.89 46.70 -38.61
N ILE A 848 -52.56 46.84 -38.48
CA ILE A 848 -51.74 46.12 -37.48
C ILE A 848 -51.46 47.06 -36.31
N LYS A 849 -51.72 46.62 -35.08
CA LYS A 849 -51.47 47.39 -33.84
C LYS A 849 -50.17 46.95 -33.19
N LYS A 850 -49.31 47.91 -32.85
CA LYS A 850 -48.05 47.68 -32.10
C LYS A 850 -47.75 48.81 -31.12
N ASN A 851 -46.91 48.52 -30.14
CA ASN A 851 -46.46 49.49 -29.16
C ASN A 851 -45.37 50.39 -29.76
N ALA A 852 -45.53 51.69 -29.53
CA ALA A 852 -44.63 52.79 -29.88
C ALA A 852 -44.30 53.59 -28.61
N ILE A 853 -43.22 54.37 -28.64
CA ILE A 853 -42.93 55.36 -27.59
C ILE A 853 -43.46 56.71 -28.09
N HIS A 854 -44.41 57.29 -27.35
CA HIS A 854 -44.88 58.65 -27.57
C HIS A 854 -44.01 59.62 -26.76
N LEU A 855 -43.49 60.63 -27.44
CA LEU A 855 -42.72 61.71 -26.86
C LEU A 855 -43.59 62.99 -26.86
N GLU A 856 -44.07 63.37 -25.69
CA GLU A 856 -44.88 64.58 -25.48
C GLU A 856 -43.98 65.75 -25.02
N PRO A 857 -43.93 66.89 -25.72
CA PRO A 857 -43.09 68.02 -25.33
C PRO A 857 -43.49 68.64 -23.98
N THR A 858 -42.50 69.07 -23.19
CA THR A 858 -42.69 69.78 -21.91
C THR A 858 -42.53 71.32 -22.08
N GLY A 859 -43.04 72.11 -21.13
CA GLY A 859 -43.26 73.56 -21.30
C GLY A 859 -42.31 74.50 -20.55
N ALA A 860 -41.23 74.94 -21.22
CA ALA A 860 -40.64 76.30 -21.32
C ALA A 860 -39.40 76.21 -22.24
N GLU A 861 -39.14 77.22 -23.07
CA GLU A 861 -38.13 77.16 -24.15
C GLU A 861 -36.70 77.36 -23.59
N VAL A 862 -35.87 76.31 -23.61
CA VAL A 862 -34.43 76.39 -23.31
C VAL A 862 -33.66 76.32 -24.63
N LYS A 863 -32.84 77.33 -24.94
CA LYS A 863 -32.01 77.34 -26.16
C LYS A 863 -30.95 76.24 -26.07
N VAL A 864 -31.06 75.22 -26.92
CA VAL A 864 -30.04 74.18 -27.08
C VAL A 864 -29.23 74.48 -28.34
N GLY A 865 -27.90 74.37 -28.28
CA GLY A 865 -26.99 74.69 -29.39
C GLY A 865 -26.56 73.52 -30.26
N ASN A 866 -26.66 72.27 -29.77
CA ASN A 866 -26.20 71.04 -30.42
C ASN A 866 -27.17 69.87 -30.16
N ASP A 867 -27.19 68.88 -31.06
CA ASP A 867 -27.94 67.62 -30.88
C ASP A 867 -27.66 66.96 -29.52
N VAL A 868 -28.70 66.39 -28.91
CA VAL A 868 -28.65 65.87 -27.52
C VAL A 868 -28.77 64.36 -27.51
N GLU A 869 -27.74 63.67 -26.99
CA GLU A 869 -27.83 62.24 -26.71
C GLU A 869 -28.82 61.98 -25.57
N THR A 870 -29.81 61.14 -25.84
CA THR A 870 -30.85 60.75 -24.89
C THR A 870 -30.82 59.24 -24.68
N THR A 871 -30.80 58.82 -23.42
CA THR A 871 -30.90 57.41 -23.01
C THR A 871 -32.32 57.12 -22.53
N VAL A 872 -32.91 56.05 -23.06
CA VAL A 872 -34.20 55.52 -22.63
C VAL A 872 -33.99 54.58 -21.45
N VAL A 873 -34.71 54.86 -20.37
CA VAL A 873 -34.79 54.00 -19.19
C VAL A 873 -36.19 53.43 -19.09
N ILE A 874 -36.30 52.11 -19.09
CA ILE A 874 -37.57 51.43 -18.82
C ILE A 874 -37.53 50.80 -17.44
N GLU A 875 -38.68 50.78 -16.76
CA GLU A 875 -38.84 50.06 -15.50
C GLU A 875 -39.52 48.71 -15.74
N VAL A 876 -38.77 47.62 -15.60
CA VAL A 876 -39.30 46.27 -15.83
C VAL A 876 -39.35 45.51 -14.52
N LYS A 877 -40.50 44.88 -14.26
CA LYS A 877 -40.70 44.05 -13.08
C LYS A 877 -40.51 42.58 -13.43
N ASP A 878 -39.59 41.92 -12.73
CA ASP A 878 -39.43 40.48 -12.82
C ASP A 878 -40.50 39.73 -12.00
N LYS A 879 -40.56 38.41 -12.19
CA LYS A 879 -41.46 37.52 -11.46
C LYS A 879 -40.85 36.93 -10.18
N PHE A 880 -39.72 37.46 -9.69
CA PHE A 880 -39.08 37.09 -8.42
C PHE A 880 -39.46 38.00 -7.25
N ASN A 881 -40.47 38.87 -7.44
CA ASN A 881 -40.90 39.88 -6.47
C ASN A 881 -39.82 40.91 -6.10
N HIS A 882 -38.81 41.11 -6.95
CA HIS A 882 -37.89 42.23 -6.78
C HIS A 882 -38.60 43.57 -7.04
N PRO A 883 -38.04 44.69 -6.52
CA PRO A 883 -38.38 46.01 -7.01
C PRO A 883 -38.19 46.11 -8.53
N SER A 884 -38.93 46.99 -9.20
CA SER A 884 -38.76 47.21 -10.64
C SER A 884 -37.32 47.58 -10.98
N HIS A 885 -36.76 46.92 -11.99
CA HIS A 885 -35.41 47.17 -12.48
C HIS A 885 -35.43 48.35 -13.44
N LYS A 886 -34.61 49.36 -13.18
CA LYS A 886 -34.37 50.47 -14.12
C LYS A 886 -33.32 50.02 -15.13
N ILE A 887 -33.73 49.82 -16.37
CA ILE A 887 -32.85 49.29 -17.41
C ILE A 887 -32.54 50.42 -18.41
N GLU A 888 -31.28 50.84 -18.43
CA GLU A 888 -30.76 51.80 -19.42
C GLU A 888 -30.46 51.04 -20.72
N ILE A 889 -31.41 51.05 -21.65
CA ILE A 889 -31.43 50.06 -22.72
C ILE A 889 -31.06 50.60 -24.09
N LEU A 890 -31.44 51.84 -24.39
CA LEU A 890 -31.45 52.35 -25.76
C LEU A 890 -31.05 53.82 -25.78
N LYS A 891 -30.19 54.19 -26.72
CA LYS A 891 -29.82 55.58 -26.97
C LYS A 891 -30.41 56.05 -28.28
N PHE A 892 -30.75 57.33 -28.35
CA PHE A 892 -31.03 58.04 -29.59
C PHE A 892 -30.52 59.47 -29.49
N THR A 893 -30.29 60.08 -30.65
CA THR A 893 -29.89 61.48 -30.74
C THR A 893 -31.13 62.32 -31.05
N MET A 894 -31.45 63.25 -30.16
CA MET A 894 -32.47 64.25 -30.40
C MET A 894 -31.86 65.35 -31.27
N LYS A 895 -32.32 65.43 -32.52
CA LYS A 895 -31.89 66.41 -33.51
C LYS A 895 -32.54 67.76 -33.27
N ILE A 896 -31.77 68.82 -33.26
CA ILE A 896 -32.32 70.19 -33.13
C ILE A 896 -32.94 70.68 -34.44
N ASN A 897 -32.37 70.26 -35.58
CA ASN A 897 -32.80 70.67 -36.91
C ASN A 897 -33.22 69.45 -37.75
N HIS A 898 -34.04 69.68 -38.77
CA HIS A 898 -34.48 68.68 -39.74
C HIS A 898 -33.46 68.41 -40.87
N ASP A 899 -32.35 69.15 -40.87
CA ASP A 899 -31.32 69.10 -41.91
C ASP A 899 -30.37 67.90 -41.78
#